data_AF-A0A971I461-F1
#
_entry.id   AF-A0A971I461-F1
#
_cell.length_a   1.000
_cell.length_b   1.000
_cell.length_c   1.000
_cell.angle_alpha   90.00
_cell.angle_beta   90.00
_cell.angle_gamma   90.00
#
_symmetry.space_group_name_H-M   'P 1'
#
loop_
_entity.id
_entity.type
_entity.pdbx_description
1 polymer ?
#
loop_
_entity_poly.entity_id
_entity_poly.type
_entity_poly.pdbx_seq_one_letter_code
_entity_poly.pdbx_strand_id
1 'polypeptide(L)'
;MVVPDDAKNRILLKATNIDEAIRKAEKHYKCEKKSLRVYTIKPPVSLLWGTIRKPGVYRIEKLYRKKTEAASASRAIEGTVEIIGGLIKVKDPVNGGRYPSIIVNDPNIDVYINNKKVTGSCVVTEKDWINIVPKSADPAICIDVELSRDKMEAILEIKKIPGRKYFLRDVKACNNLFICGDYKEIPPPAVSLKQCIDKLVNKGVVPEFIQVEEIEALIKLPYGGKSIVAKGIPPVHGINSRIKYYFSRNSYRNPNFYKDKPVDIMDHTIIPTVKAGDVLAEKLISAIPGKNGSTVTGESIKARPAKELVFKAGKGTILLDDIRIVATIPGRPVLEKGVVSVAPVLTIPGDVDADTGNIRFDGDVIIRGSVREGLKVVAGRDIIIGGSCYHATIRAGGNINVYGKIINCNISAGADMIIHMFVTPAVKNISNILSSIADELDSAHPKRTEHGIGHVAYILINENKKLRKLVEDMENMLYLIEDEEAGLGFDIINKIKNQLFGANALHIRSSDLIREICAYLDENEALLRKRHIISTNITLEYCENSLIQSSGSITVMGRGSYRSKLIANKHILLRKADSVVIGGILIAGKTIKAGVIGSIAGITTYCRILDFDGSFGAVRCYPNTVLSVGENVTTY
;
A
#
# COMPACT_ATOMS: atom_id res chain seq x y z
N MET A 1 37.22 36.61 -82.58
CA MET A 1 37.94 36.87 -83.85
C MET A 1 39.37 37.21 -83.51
N VAL A 2 40.32 36.46 -84.06
CA VAL A 2 41.65 36.98 -84.38
C VAL A 2 41.77 36.75 -85.88
N VAL A 3 41.98 37.82 -86.65
CA VAL A 3 42.36 37.76 -88.07
C VAL A 3 43.77 38.34 -88.20
N PRO A 4 44.67 37.72 -89.00
CA PRO A 4 46.08 38.11 -89.11
C PRO A 4 46.35 39.21 -90.16
N ASP A 5 47.57 39.74 -90.07
CA ASP A 5 48.22 40.83 -90.82
C ASP A 5 48.13 40.86 -92.36
N ASP A 6 47.98 42.07 -92.89
CA ASP A 6 47.74 42.47 -94.29
C ASP A 6 49.02 42.68 -95.14
N ALA A 7 50.18 42.21 -94.69
CA ALA A 7 51.50 42.53 -95.27
C ALA A 7 51.81 41.85 -96.63
N LYS A 8 50.94 40.99 -97.17
CA LYS A 8 51.23 40.16 -98.37
C LYS A 8 50.90 40.79 -99.73
N ASN A 9 50.37 42.02 -99.79
CA ASN A 9 49.74 42.55 -101.02
C ASN A 9 50.49 43.68 -101.75
N ARG A 10 51.75 43.98 -101.40
CA ARG A 10 52.55 45.04 -102.04
C ARG A 10 54.00 44.59 -102.30
N ILE A 11 54.55 44.91 -103.48
CA ILE A 11 55.97 44.68 -103.82
C ILE A 11 56.62 45.90 -104.46
N LEU A 12 57.94 46.01 -104.34
CA LEU A 12 58.78 46.98 -105.07
C LEU A 12 59.65 46.24 -106.08
N LEU A 13 59.64 46.68 -107.34
CA LEU A 13 60.37 46.04 -108.44
C LEU A 13 61.26 47.06 -109.16
N LYS A 14 62.49 46.66 -109.47
CA LYS A 14 63.40 47.42 -110.34
C LYS A 14 63.24 46.94 -111.79
N ALA A 15 62.98 47.88 -112.70
CA ALA A 15 62.77 47.59 -114.11
C ALA A 15 63.23 48.75 -114.99
N THR A 16 63.62 48.46 -116.23
CA THR A 16 64.13 49.48 -117.15
C THR A 16 63.03 50.37 -117.73
N ASN A 17 61.76 49.95 -117.63
CA ASN A 17 60.57 50.73 -117.97
C ASN A 17 59.32 50.15 -117.25
N ILE A 18 58.18 50.85 -117.35
CA ILE A 18 56.93 50.47 -116.69
C ILE A 18 56.40 49.11 -117.18
N ASP A 19 56.48 48.82 -118.48
CA ASP A 19 55.94 47.58 -119.04
C ASP A 19 56.72 46.34 -118.58
N GLU A 20 58.03 46.45 -118.43
CA GLU A 20 58.86 45.39 -117.84
C GLU A 20 58.51 45.19 -116.36
N ALA A 21 58.25 46.27 -115.61
CA ALA A 21 57.81 46.18 -114.21
C ALA A 21 56.47 45.45 -114.09
N ILE A 22 55.53 45.76 -114.99
CA ILE A 22 54.20 45.14 -115.03
C ILE A 22 54.29 43.65 -115.36
N ARG A 23 55.05 43.24 -116.38
CA ARG A 23 55.21 41.81 -116.70
C ARG A 23 55.83 41.03 -115.54
N LYS A 24 56.82 41.61 -114.84
CA LYS A 24 57.41 41.00 -113.64
C LYS A 24 56.37 40.84 -112.53
N ALA A 25 55.48 41.82 -112.33
CA ALA A 25 54.42 41.72 -111.34
C ALA A 25 53.27 40.79 -111.73
N GLU A 26 52.87 40.73 -113.01
CA GLU A 26 51.88 39.75 -113.51
C GLU A 26 52.35 38.33 -113.23
N LYS A 27 53.64 38.04 -113.48
CA LYS A 27 54.26 36.74 -113.19
C LYS A 27 54.34 36.47 -111.69
N HIS A 28 54.67 37.47 -110.87
CA HIS A 28 54.78 37.30 -109.42
C HIS A 28 53.40 37.04 -108.77
N TYR A 29 52.37 37.80 -109.14
CA TYR A 29 51.03 37.70 -108.55
C TYR A 29 50.08 36.75 -109.29
N LYS A 30 50.52 36.14 -110.40
CA LYS A 30 49.73 35.30 -111.31
C LYS A 30 48.39 35.94 -111.68
N CYS A 31 48.43 37.18 -112.18
CA CYS A 31 47.23 37.90 -112.60
C CYS A 31 47.51 38.77 -113.83
N GLU A 32 46.46 39.18 -114.52
CA GLU A 32 46.56 40.09 -115.67
C GLU A 32 46.86 41.55 -115.25
N LYS A 33 47.51 42.31 -116.12
CA LYS A 33 47.92 43.73 -115.98
C LYS A 33 46.81 44.62 -115.44
N LYS A 34 45.56 44.33 -115.79
CA LYS A 34 44.35 45.07 -115.38
C LYS A 34 44.05 44.99 -113.87
N SER A 35 44.62 43.99 -113.18
CA SER A 35 44.42 43.76 -111.74
C SER A 35 45.57 44.30 -110.89
N LEU A 36 46.47 45.10 -111.49
CA LEU A 36 47.65 45.66 -110.84
C LEU A 36 47.64 47.18 -110.95
N ARG A 37 47.96 47.88 -109.86
CA ARG A 37 48.31 49.30 -109.89
C ARG A 37 49.82 49.45 -109.75
N VAL A 38 50.44 50.17 -110.69
CA VAL A 38 51.88 50.41 -110.72
C VAL A 38 52.16 51.89 -110.50
N TYR A 39 53.00 52.18 -109.51
CA TYR A 39 53.46 53.52 -109.20
C TYR A 39 54.95 53.62 -109.50
N THR A 40 55.35 54.57 -110.35
CA THR A 40 56.76 54.88 -110.58
C THR A 40 57.28 55.66 -109.39
N ILE A 41 58.06 55.01 -108.53
CA ILE A 41 58.70 55.67 -107.38
C ILE A 41 59.92 56.45 -107.86
N LYS A 42 60.69 55.86 -108.77
CA LYS A 42 61.84 56.51 -109.40
C LYS A 42 61.90 56.13 -110.88
N PRO A 43 61.77 57.08 -111.81
CA PRO A 43 61.84 56.77 -113.23
C PRO A 43 63.26 56.33 -113.62
N PRO A 44 63.41 55.46 -114.63
CA PRO A 44 64.70 55.09 -115.17
C PRO A 44 65.35 56.32 -115.80
N VAL A 45 66.64 56.50 -115.55
CA VAL A 45 67.40 57.64 -116.10
C VAL A 45 68.40 57.08 -117.10
N SER A 46 68.42 57.63 -118.31
CA SER A 46 69.52 57.45 -119.25
C SER A 46 70.47 58.63 -119.14
N LEU A 47 71.72 58.38 -118.79
CA LEU A 47 72.79 59.37 -118.90
C LEU A 47 73.59 59.10 -120.18
N LEU A 48 74.15 60.16 -120.78
CA LEU A 48 74.99 60.12 -122.00
C LEU A 48 74.30 59.47 -123.21
N TRP A 49 73.32 60.17 -123.80
CA TRP A 49 72.77 59.87 -125.14
C TRP A 49 72.50 58.37 -125.40
N GLY A 50 71.92 57.67 -124.41
CA GLY A 50 71.26 56.38 -124.58
C GLY A 50 72.05 55.11 -124.26
N THR A 51 73.36 55.17 -123.95
CA THR A 51 74.20 53.96 -123.81
C THR A 51 74.26 53.36 -122.40
N ILE A 52 73.89 54.08 -121.33
CA ILE A 52 73.78 53.52 -119.96
C ILE A 52 72.41 53.85 -119.36
N ARG A 53 71.58 52.83 -119.12
CA ARG A 53 70.25 52.95 -118.49
C ARG A 53 70.27 52.43 -117.06
N LYS A 54 70.04 53.31 -116.07
CA LYS A 54 69.75 52.87 -114.70
C LYS A 54 68.25 52.52 -114.59
N PRO A 55 67.90 51.29 -114.18
CA PRO A 55 66.49 50.89 -114.07
C PRO A 55 65.77 51.72 -112.99
N GLY A 56 64.53 52.07 -113.29
CA GLY A 56 63.62 52.73 -112.36
C GLY A 56 63.11 51.75 -111.31
N VAL A 57 62.54 52.31 -110.23
CA VAL A 57 61.92 51.53 -109.14
C VAL A 57 60.42 51.78 -109.18
N TYR A 58 59.65 50.70 -109.21
CA TYR A 58 58.19 50.72 -109.31
C TYR A 58 57.57 49.97 -108.14
N ARG A 59 56.57 50.57 -107.48
CA ARG A 59 55.74 49.89 -106.47
C ARG A 59 54.51 49.32 -107.14
N ILE A 60 54.25 48.03 -106.93
CA ILE A 60 53.14 47.33 -107.57
C ILE A 60 52.23 46.71 -106.51
N GLU A 61 50.96 47.03 -106.61
CA GLU A 61 49.90 46.62 -105.69
C GLU A 61 48.84 45.84 -106.46
N LYS A 62 48.44 44.66 -105.94
CA LYS A 62 47.39 43.84 -106.55
C LYS A 62 46.02 44.38 -106.13
N LEU A 63 45.25 44.88 -107.09
CA LEU A 63 43.90 45.39 -106.87
C LEU A 63 42.90 44.25 -106.87
N TYR A 64 42.27 44.01 -105.71
CA TYR A 64 41.09 43.17 -105.59
C TYR A 64 39.90 43.89 -106.26
N ARG A 65 39.24 43.24 -107.22
CA ARG A 65 38.11 43.82 -107.96
C ARG A 65 36.87 43.85 -107.05
N LYS A 66 36.69 44.95 -106.32
CA LYS A 66 35.40 45.35 -105.75
C LYS A 66 34.52 45.84 -106.90
N LYS A 67 33.47 45.10 -107.22
CA LYS A 67 32.40 45.53 -108.12
C LYS A 67 31.31 46.15 -107.24
N THR A 68 31.18 47.47 -107.31
CA THR A 68 30.06 48.22 -106.74
C THR A 68 29.03 48.37 -107.84
N GLU A 69 27.80 47.90 -107.63
CA GLU A 69 26.57 48.70 -107.69
C GLU A 69 25.31 47.80 -107.69
N ALA A 70 24.38 48.23 -106.83
CA ALA A 70 22.93 48.06 -106.88
C ALA A 70 22.28 46.68 -106.58
N ALA A 71 21.22 46.79 -105.77
CA ALA A 71 20.18 45.80 -105.42
C ALA A 71 20.51 44.77 -104.32
N SER A 72 20.03 45.09 -103.11
CA SER A 72 19.62 44.22 -102.00
C SER A 72 19.99 42.73 -102.05
N ALA A 73 20.96 42.32 -101.23
CA ALA A 73 21.05 40.95 -100.71
C ALA A 73 21.33 41.06 -99.21
N SER A 74 20.24 41.13 -98.46
CA SER A 74 20.24 41.39 -97.04
C SER A 74 20.72 40.14 -96.25
N ARG A 75 21.57 40.34 -95.24
CA ARG A 75 22.06 39.27 -94.36
C ARG A 75 20.86 38.52 -93.76
N ALA A 76 20.96 37.21 -93.60
CA ALA A 76 19.99 36.44 -92.82
C ALA A 76 19.97 36.96 -91.38
N ILE A 77 18.84 37.49 -90.94
CA ILE A 77 18.60 37.96 -89.57
C ILE A 77 17.62 36.96 -88.96
N GLU A 78 18.01 36.30 -87.87
CA GLU A 78 17.11 35.42 -87.13
C GLU A 78 15.94 36.23 -86.55
N GLY A 79 14.76 35.64 -86.58
CA GLY A 79 13.62 36.25 -85.90
C GLY A 79 13.81 36.12 -84.40
N THR A 80 13.30 37.09 -83.65
CA THR A 80 13.47 37.14 -82.20
C THR A 80 12.13 37.22 -81.51
N VAL A 81 12.05 36.64 -80.33
CA VAL A 81 10.95 36.82 -79.41
C VAL A 81 11.50 37.37 -78.09
N GLU A 82 10.80 38.33 -77.51
CA GLU A 82 11.13 38.93 -76.23
C GLU A 82 9.89 39.05 -75.35
N ILE A 83 10.10 39.07 -74.04
CA ILE A 83 9.07 39.40 -73.05
C ILE A 83 9.47 40.73 -72.42
N ILE A 84 8.59 41.73 -72.53
CA ILE A 84 8.75 43.02 -71.88
C ILE A 84 7.43 43.41 -71.24
N GLY A 85 7.42 43.60 -69.91
CA GLY A 85 6.21 43.95 -69.16
C GLY A 85 5.13 42.88 -69.23
N GLY A 86 5.50 41.61 -69.38
CA GLY A 86 4.56 40.49 -69.55
C GLY A 86 3.91 40.35 -70.93
N LEU A 87 4.28 41.22 -71.89
CA LEU A 87 3.84 41.12 -73.28
C LEU A 87 4.92 40.43 -74.12
N ILE A 88 4.51 39.48 -74.95
CA ILE A 88 5.39 38.83 -75.92
C ILE A 88 5.43 39.68 -77.18
N LYS A 89 6.64 40.02 -77.62
CA LYS A 89 6.87 40.66 -78.92
C LYS A 89 7.66 39.71 -79.80
N VAL A 90 7.13 39.41 -80.97
CA VAL A 90 7.76 38.57 -81.98
C VAL A 90 8.26 39.47 -83.11
N LYS A 91 9.42 39.13 -83.67
CA LYS A 91 9.93 39.69 -84.92
C LYS A 91 10.26 38.56 -85.88
N ASP A 92 9.76 38.66 -87.10
CA ASP A 92 9.98 37.63 -88.12
C ASP A 92 11.42 37.69 -88.65
N PRO A 93 12.01 36.55 -89.04
CA PRO A 93 13.33 36.52 -89.67
C PRO A 93 13.33 37.19 -91.04
N VAL A 94 14.47 37.76 -91.43
CA VAL A 94 14.66 38.37 -92.76
C VAL A 94 15.75 37.59 -93.51
N ASN A 95 15.55 37.31 -94.80
CA ASN A 95 16.52 36.65 -95.71
C ASN A 95 16.96 35.24 -95.29
N GLY A 96 16.02 34.39 -94.86
CA GLY A 96 16.29 32.98 -94.57
C GLY A 96 16.83 32.70 -93.16
N GLY A 97 16.72 33.66 -92.23
CA GLY A 97 16.95 33.40 -90.81
C GLY A 97 15.91 32.45 -90.20
N ARG A 98 16.22 31.86 -89.04
CA ARG A 98 15.29 30.95 -88.34
C ARG A 98 14.16 31.73 -87.68
N TYR A 99 12.95 31.17 -87.72
CA TYR A 99 11.81 31.73 -86.98
C TYR A 99 12.02 31.54 -85.47
N PRO A 100 11.54 32.48 -84.64
CA PRO A 100 11.64 32.36 -83.20
C PRO A 100 10.67 31.28 -82.68
N SER A 101 11.03 30.65 -81.57
CA SER A 101 10.18 29.68 -80.88
C SER A 101 9.98 30.03 -79.41
N ILE A 102 8.83 29.64 -78.88
CA ILE A 102 8.47 29.75 -77.47
C ILE A 102 8.28 28.35 -76.90
N ILE A 103 8.91 28.09 -75.76
CA ILE A 103 8.86 26.81 -75.06
C ILE A 103 8.01 26.97 -73.80
N VAL A 104 6.83 26.35 -73.80
CA VAL A 104 5.81 26.49 -72.76
C VAL A 104 5.81 25.24 -71.87
N ASN A 105 6.57 25.29 -70.77
CA ASN A 105 6.71 24.18 -69.83
C ASN A 105 6.27 24.53 -68.39
N ASP A 106 5.92 25.79 -68.10
CA ASP A 106 5.48 26.19 -66.75
C ASP A 106 3.99 25.89 -66.55
N PRO A 107 3.60 25.01 -65.61
CA PRO A 107 2.19 24.65 -65.38
C PRO A 107 1.36 25.79 -64.77
N ASN A 108 1.99 26.86 -64.28
CA ASN A 108 1.31 28.01 -63.67
C ASN A 108 0.99 29.12 -64.68
N ILE A 109 1.42 28.98 -65.93
CA ILE A 109 1.16 29.94 -67.00
C ILE A 109 0.53 29.22 -68.18
N ASP A 110 -0.71 29.58 -68.49
CA ASP A 110 -1.36 29.10 -69.69
C ASP A 110 -1.02 30.02 -70.87
N VAL A 111 -0.51 29.46 -71.96
CA VAL A 111 -0.20 30.21 -73.19
C VAL A 111 -1.13 29.76 -74.30
N TYR A 112 -1.73 30.73 -74.99
CA TYR A 112 -2.61 30.54 -76.14
C TYR A 112 -2.02 31.24 -77.35
N ILE A 113 -1.90 30.53 -78.47
CA ILE A 113 -1.46 31.08 -79.74
C ILE A 113 -2.64 30.93 -80.71
N ASN A 114 -3.13 32.03 -81.26
CA ASN A 114 -4.32 32.08 -82.12
C ASN A 114 -5.52 31.35 -81.49
N ASN A 115 -5.78 31.64 -80.20
CA ASN A 115 -6.83 31.05 -79.37
C ASN A 115 -6.70 29.54 -79.08
N LYS A 116 -5.61 28.88 -79.47
CA LYS A 116 -5.35 27.48 -79.12
C LYS A 116 -4.32 27.40 -78.00
N LYS A 117 -4.65 26.66 -76.93
CA LYS A 117 -3.70 26.41 -75.83
C LYS A 117 -2.53 25.58 -76.33
N VAL A 118 -1.32 26.00 -76.00
CA VAL A 118 -0.08 25.36 -76.43
C VAL A 118 0.77 24.92 -75.24
N THR A 119 1.50 23.83 -75.43
CA THR A 119 2.44 23.25 -74.46
C THR A 119 3.67 22.73 -75.21
N GLY A 120 4.86 22.79 -74.61
CA GLY A 120 6.10 22.42 -75.28
C GLY A 120 6.61 23.50 -76.23
N SER A 121 7.42 23.12 -77.22
CA SER A 121 8.06 24.06 -78.16
C SER A 121 7.13 24.42 -79.33
N CYS A 122 6.91 25.71 -79.56
CA CYS A 122 6.06 26.24 -80.62
C CYS A 122 6.79 27.34 -81.39
N VAL A 123 6.81 27.26 -82.73
CA VAL A 123 7.32 28.34 -83.59
C VAL A 123 6.27 29.46 -83.66
N VAL A 124 6.71 30.72 -83.58
CA VAL A 124 5.83 31.90 -83.57
C VAL A 124 6.27 32.95 -84.60
N THR A 125 5.32 33.76 -85.06
CA THR A 125 5.48 34.81 -86.07
C THR A 125 4.86 36.14 -85.61
N GLU A 126 5.18 37.24 -86.29
CA GLU A 126 4.59 38.57 -86.05
C GLU A 126 3.06 38.61 -86.20
N LYS A 127 2.48 37.65 -86.92
CA LYS A 127 1.04 37.54 -87.18
C LYS A 127 0.29 36.76 -86.10
N ASP A 128 1.00 36.07 -85.22
CA ASP A 128 0.38 35.22 -84.21
C ASP A 128 -0.15 36.05 -83.05
N TRP A 129 -1.43 35.84 -82.70
CA TRP A 129 -2.01 36.39 -81.48
C TRP A 129 -1.60 35.52 -80.29
N ILE A 130 -0.65 35.98 -79.49
CA ILE A 130 -0.16 35.26 -78.32
C ILE A 130 -0.78 35.86 -77.05
N ASN A 131 -1.62 35.08 -76.38
CA ASN A 131 -2.24 35.45 -75.11
C ASN A 131 -1.66 34.60 -73.97
N ILE A 132 -1.32 35.25 -72.87
CA ILE A 132 -0.74 34.63 -71.69
C ILE A 132 -1.69 34.84 -70.53
N VAL A 133 -2.05 33.74 -69.86
CA VAL A 133 -2.91 33.76 -68.69
C VAL A 133 -2.14 33.13 -67.53
N PRO A 134 -1.47 33.94 -66.70
CA PRO A 134 -0.91 33.46 -65.45
C PRO A 134 -2.04 33.02 -64.51
N LYS A 135 -1.85 31.88 -63.84
CA LYS A 135 -2.82 31.40 -62.85
C LYS A 135 -2.73 32.23 -61.57
N SER A 136 -3.74 32.12 -60.72
CA SER A 136 -3.72 32.63 -59.35
C SER A 136 -4.23 31.57 -58.38
N ALA A 137 -3.63 31.53 -57.19
CA ALA A 137 -4.15 30.80 -56.04
C ALA A 137 -4.49 31.81 -54.95
N ASP A 138 -5.73 31.78 -54.48
CA ASP A 138 -6.18 32.70 -53.44
C ASP A 138 -5.65 32.27 -52.05
N PRO A 139 -5.30 33.23 -51.17
CA PRO A 139 -4.90 32.90 -49.81
C PRO A 139 -6.09 32.31 -49.04
N ALA A 140 -5.81 31.36 -48.15
CA ALA A 140 -6.83 30.69 -47.37
C ALA A 140 -6.41 30.49 -45.91
N ILE A 141 -7.40 30.36 -45.03
CA ILE A 141 -7.21 30.01 -43.63
C ILE A 141 -8.09 28.82 -43.32
N CYS A 142 -7.53 27.85 -42.61
CA CYS A 142 -8.30 26.78 -42.00
C CYS A 142 -8.17 26.88 -40.48
N ILE A 143 -9.31 26.97 -39.79
CA ILE A 143 -9.38 26.87 -38.33
C ILE A 143 -10.22 25.64 -38.04
N ASP A 144 -9.61 24.64 -37.44
CA ASP A 144 -10.28 23.42 -37.01
C ASP A 144 -10.07 23.16 -35.53
N VAL A 145 -11.02 22.47 -34.93
CA VAL A 145 -11.02 22.14 -33.51
C VAL A 145 -11.33 20.67 -33.36
N GLU A 146 -10.41 19.98 -32.70
CA GLU A 146 -10.50 18.58 -32.36
C GLU A 146 -10.62 18.43 -30.85
N LEU A 147 -11.58 17.63 -30.38
CA LEU A 147 -11.69 17.27 -28.97
C LEU A 147 -10.97 15.94 -28.75
N SER A 148 -10.27 15.80 -27.62
CA SER A 148 -9.75 14.52 -27.20
C SER A 148 -10.89 13.50 -27.02
N ARG A 149 -10.58 12.19 -27.09
CA ARG A 149 -11.60 11.12 -26.99
C ARG A 149 -12.39 11.17 -25.68
N ASP A 150 -11.73 11.57 -24.60
CA ASP A 150 -12.32 11.74 -23.26
C ASP A 150 -12.90 13.15 -23.03
N LYS A 151 -12.84 14.02 -24.05
CA LYS A 151 -13.26 15.43 -24.00
C LYS A 151 -12.57 16.22 -22.86
N MET A 152 -11.39 15.80 -22.43
CA MET A 152 -10.59 16.52 -21.43
C MET A 152 -9.76 17.64 -22.05
N GLU A 153 -9.55 17.63 -23.37
CA GLU A 153 -8.74 18.62 -24.06
C GLU A 153 -9.44 19.08 -25.35
N ALA A 154 -9.30 20.37 -25.67
CA ALA A 154 -9.62 20.90 -26.99
C ALA A 154 -8.33 21.36 -27.69
N ILE A 155 -8.10 20.84 -28.88
CA ILE A 155 -6.94 21.13 -29.73
C ILE A 155 -7.40 22.05 -30.85
N LEU A 156 -6.79 23.22 -30.95
CA LEU A 156 -7.03 24.16 -32.05
C LEU A 156 -5.94 24.02 -33.09
N GLU A 157 -6.33 23.81 -34.34
CA GLU A 157 -5.44 23.84 -35.51
C GLU A 157 -5.73 25.10 -36.32
N ILE A 158 -4.70 25.92 -36.54
CA ILE A 158 -4.74 27.06 -37.46
C ILE A 158 -3.77 26.76 -38.59
N LYS A 159 -4.24 26.79 -39.84
CA LYS A 159 -3.40 26.77 -41.05
C LYS A 159 -3.55 28.08 -41.79
N LYS A 160 -2.45 28.77 -42.03
CA LYS A 160 -2.40 30.00 -42.84
C LYS A 160 -1.73 29.68 -44.17
N ILE A 161 -2.52 29.68 -45.24
CA ILE A 161 -2.07 29.32 -46.59
C ILE A 161 -1.92 30.62 -47.38
N PRO A 162 -0.69 31.03 -47.72
CA PRO A 162 -0.48 32.21 -48.54
C PRO A 162 -0.98 31.98 -49.97
N GLY A 163 -1.52 33.04 -50.57
CA GLY A 163 -1.92 33.04 -51.98
C GLY A 163 -0.73 33.26 -52.88
N ARG A 164 -0.88 32.95 -54.17
CA ARG A 164 0.17 33.14 -55.19
C ARG A 164 -0.43 33.75 -56.44
N LYS A 165 0.06 34.92 -56.84
CA LYS A 165 -0.27 35.53 -58.13
C LYS A 165 0.91 35.38 -59.06
N TYR A 166 0.77 34.55 -60.09
CA TYR A 166 1.83 34.27 -61.04
C TYR A 166 1.92 35.38 -62.09
N PHE A 167 3.12 35.62 -62.62
CA PHE A 167 3.37 36.57 -63.71
C PHE A 167 4.58 36.13 -64.54
N LEU A 168 4.71 36.66 -65.76
CA LEU A 168 5.81 36.34 -66.65
C LEU A 168 7.05 37.18 -66.33
N ARG A 169 8.23 36.57 -66.31
CA ARG A 169 9.50 37.31 -66.22
C ARG A 169 9.87 37.91 -67.57
N ASP A 170 10.42 39.12 -67.56
CA ASP A 170 10.98 39.73 -68.75
C ASP A 170 12.21 38.96 -69.25
N VAL A 171 12.27 38.75 -70.56
CA VAL A 171 13.34 38.01 -71.23
C VAL A 171 13.75 38.81 -72.45
N LYS A 172 15.06 39.13 -72.53
CA LYS A 172 15.63 39.85 -73.67
C LYS A 172 15.45 39.06 -74.97
N ALA A 173 15.35 39.78 -76.08
CA ALA A 173 15.20 39.21 -77.43
C ALA A 173 16.17 38.04 -77.71
N CYS A 174 15.60 36.88 -77.99
CA CYS A 174 16.31 35.67 -78.38
C CYS A 174 15.51 34.86 -79.42
N ASN A 175 16.15 33.90 -80.07
CA ASN A 175 15.47 33.04 -81.06
C ASN A 175 14.66 31.90 -80.39
N ASN A 176 15.06 31.43 -79.21
CA ASN A 176 14.35 30.39 -78.44
C ASN A 176 14.08 30.90 -77.03
N LEU A 177 12.81 31.12 -76.70
CA LEU A 177 12.40 31.71 -75.43
C LEU A 177 11.65 30.71 -74.57
N PHE A 178 12.06 30.57 -73.31
CA PHE A 178 11.37 29.76 -72.32
C PHE A 178 10.36 30.61 -71.57
N ILE A 179 9.12 30.13 -71.51
CA ILE A 179 8.11 30.70 -70.62
C ILE A 179 8.42 30.23 -69.20
N CYS A 180 8.91 31.17 -68.40
CA CYS A 180 9.21 30.98 -66.98
C CYS A 180 8.38 31.96 -66.17
N GLY A 181 7.53 31.42 -65.29
CA GLY A 181 6.77 32.23 -64.34
C GLY A 181 7.57 32.60 -63.12
N ASP A 182 7.15 33.69 -62.52
CA ASP A 182 7.44 34.03 -61.14
C ASP A 182 6.13 34.25 -60.39
N TYR A 183 6.18 34.40 -59.07
CA TYR A 183 4.99 34.71 -58.29
C TYR A 183 5.23 35.81 -57.27
N LYS A 184 4.18 36.57 -56.99
CA LYS A 184 4.09 37.38 -55.78
C LYS A 184 3.21 36.65 -54.78
N GLU A 185 3.73 36.49 -53.58
CA GLU A 185 2.98 35.93 -52.47
C GLU A 185 1.96 36.93 -51.96
N ILE A 186 0.73 36.47 -51.75
CA ILE A 186 -0.35 37.25 -51.16
C ILE A 186 -0.46 36.78 -49.71
N PRO A 187 -0.32 37.68 -48.72
CA PRO A 187 -0.37 37.28 -47.32
C PRO A 187 -1.73 36.66 -46.99
N PRO A 188 -1.77 35.63 -46.14
CA PRO A 188 -3.02 35.06 -45.65
C PRO A 188 -3.81 36.12 -44.87
N PRO A 189 -5.16 36.05 -44.85
CA PRO A 189 -5.95 36.96 -44.03
C PRO A 189 -5.57 36.88 -42.54
N ALA A 190 -5.91 37.92 -41.77
CA ALA A 190 -5.65 37.91 -40.34
C ALA A 190 -6.63 36.97 -39.61
N VAL A 191 -6.10 36.17 -38.68
CA VAL A 191 -6.91 35.36 -37.77
C VAL A 191 -7.17 36.16 -36.51
N SER A 192 -8.44 36.33 -36.15
CA SER A 192 -8.83 37.01 -34.90
C SER A 192 -9.03 36.01 -33.77
N LEU A 193 -8.76 36.45 -32.54
CA LEU A 193 -9.02 35.67 -31.32
C LEU A 193 -10.50 35.25 -31.24
N LYS A 194 -11.41 36.16 -31.60
CA LYS A 194 -12.85 35.90 -31.62
C LYS A 194 -13.22 34.74 -32.55
N GLN A 195 -12.65 34.68 -33.76
CA GLN A 195 -12.91 33.57 -34.69
C GLN A 195 -12.49 32.22 -34.11
N CYS A 196 -11.37 32.16 -33.38
CA CYS A 196 -10.92 30.94 -32.72
C CYS A 196 -11.85 30.54 -31.56
N ILE A 197 -12.25 31.50 -30.72
CA ILE A 197 -13.17 31.26 -29.60
C ILE A 197 -14.54 30.82 -30.11
N ASP A 198 -15.10 31.50 -31.11
CA ASP A 198 -16.39 31.14 -31.70
C ASP A 198 -16.35 29.70 -32.27
N LYS A 199 -15.21 29.28 -32.86
CA LYS A 199 -15.03 27.90 -33.35
C LYS A 199 -15.01 26.87 -32.22
N LEU A 200 -14.33 27.19 -31.11
CA LEU A 200 -14.29 26.33 -29.91
C LEU A 200 -15.68 26.19 -29.28
N VAL A 201 -16.39 27.31 -29.10
CA VAL A 201 -17.75 27.34 -28.55
C VAL A 201 -18.74 26.58 -29.44
N ASN A 202 -18.67 26.76 -30.77
CA ASN A 202 -19.49 26.02 -31.72
C ASN A 202 -19.23 24.50 -31.69
N LYS A 203 -18.05 24.08 -31.24
CA LYS A 203 -17.70 22.66 -31.02
C LYS A 203 -18.08 22.17 -29.62
N GLY A 204 -18.71 23.01 -28.80
CA GLY A 204 -19.23 22.68 -27.48
C GLY A 204 -18.24 22.93 -26.34
N VAL A 205 -17.11 23.61 -26.56
CA VAL A 205 -16.16 23.96 -25.50
C VAL A 205 -16.73 25.10 -24.65
N VAL A 206 -16.74 24.92 -23.32
CA VAL A 206 -17.20 25.95 -22.38
C VAL A 206 -16.11 27.03 -22.24
N PRO A 207 -16.46 28.33 -22.32
CA PRO A 207 -15.49 29.43 -22.29
C PRO A 207 -14.55 29.43 -21.08
N GLU A 208 -15.01 28.96 -19.92
CA GLU A 208 -14.23 28.90 -18.67
C GLU A 208 -12.97 28.01 -18.76
N PHE A 209 -12.96 27.02 -19.67
CA PHE A 209 -11.82 26.13 -19.86
C PHE A 209 -10.84 26.63 -20.93
N ILE A 210 -11.16 27.69 -21.65
CA ILE A 210 -10.34 28.21 -22.76
C ILE A 210 -9.14 28.97 -22.23
N GLN A 211 -7.95 28.56 -22.67
CA GLN A 211 -6.66 29.17 -22.37
C GLN A 211 -6.34 30.19 -23.46
N VAL A 212 -6.69 31.45 -23.21
CA VAL A 212 -6.59 32.53 -24.21
C VAL A 212 -5.15 32.75 -24.66
N GLU A 213 -4.19 32.62 -23.74
CA GLU A 213 -2.76 32.83 -23.98
C GLU A 213 -2.21 31.86 -25.03
N GLU A 214 -2.66 30.61 -25.02
CA GLU A 214 -2.27 29.58 -25.98
C GLU A 214 -2.81 29.88 -27.38
N ILE A 215 -4.04 30.39 -27.47
CA ILE A 215 -4.64 30.79 -28.75
C ILE A 215 -3.87 31.99 -29.34
N GLU A 216 -3.54 32.97 -28.52
CA GLU A 216 -2.75 34.14 -28.97
C GLU A 216 -1.35 33.73 -29.45
N ALA A 217 -0.70 32.81 -28.76
CA ALA A 217 0.58 32.25 -29.19
C ALA A 217 0.44 31.58 -30.56
N LEU A 218 -0.62 30.79 -30.76
CA LEU A 218 -0.90 30.10 -32.02
C LEU A 218 -1.19 31.07 -33.17
N ILE A 219 -1.92 32.16 -32.91
CA ILE A 219 -2.21 33.22 -33.89
C ILE A 219 -0.94 33.96 -34.31
N LYS A 220 0.06 34.11 -33.44
CA LYS A 220 1.33 34.79 -33.78
C LYS A 220 2.23 33.97 -34.70
N LEU A 221 2.00 32.66 -34.86
CA LEU A 221 2.80 31.82 -35.74
C LEU A 221 2.56 32.17 -37.23
N PRO A 222 3.63 32.25 -38.05
CA PRO A 222 3.54 32.70 -39.44
C PRO A 222 2.68 31.79 -40.33
N TYR A 223 2.76 30.47 -40.13
CA TYR A 223 2.00 29.46 -40.88
C TYR A 223 0.87 28.82 -40.07
N GLY A 224 0.69 29.26 -38.83
CA GLY A 224 -0.17 28.62 -37.84
C GLY A 224 0.48 27.38 -37.21
N GLY A 225 -0.33 26.52 -36.58
CA GLY A 225 0.12 25.35 -35.83
C GLY A 225 -1.04 24.62 -35.14
N LYS A 226 -0.70 23.67 -34.27
CA LYS A 226 -1.62 22.98 -33.36
C LYS A 226 -1.22 23.22 -31.91
N SER A 227 -2.17 23.57 -31.05
CA SER A 227 -1.95 23.58 -29.59
C SER A 227 -3.21 23.16 -28.84
N ILE A 228 -3.02 22.68 -27.60
CA ILE A 228 -4.12 22.45 -26.65
C ILE A 228 -4.51 23.82 -26.09
N VAL A 229 -5.75 24.21 -26.32
CA VAL A 229 -6.26 25.55 -25.96
C VAL A 229 -7.39 25.50 -24.95
N ALA A 230 -7.80 24.31 -24.50
CA ALA A 230 -8.69 24.15 -23.35
C ALA A 230 -8.40 22.84 -22.63
N LYS A 231 -8.50 22.85 -21.29
CA LYS A 231 -8.32 21.67 -20.44
C LYS A 231 -9.42 21.55 -19.41
N GLY A 232 -10.02 20.37 -19.31
CA GLY A 232 -11.02 20.04 -18.31
C GLY A 232 -10.42 19.87 -16.91
N ILE A 233 -11.28 19.81 -15.90
CA ILE A 233 -10.91 19.56 -14.51
C ILE A 233 -11.04 18.06 -14.23
N PRO A 234 -9.95 17.32 -13.95
CA PRO A 234 -10.05 15.90 -13.64
C PRO A 234 -10.75 15.66 -12.29
N PRO A 235 -11.51 14.55 -12.13
CA PRO A 235 -12.16 14.23 -10.87
C PRO A 235 -11.13 13.85 -9.79
N VAL A 236 -11.37 14.29 -8.55
CA VAL A 236 -10.62 13.84 -7.37
C VAL A 236 -11.41 12.74 -6.69
N HIS A 237 -10.87 11.52 -6.67
CA HIS A 237 -11.56 10.38 -6.06
C HIS A 237 -11.65 10.50 -4.54
N GLY A 238 -12.73 9.97 -3.97
CA GLY A 238 -12.87 9.89 -2.52
C GLY A 238 -11.91 8.87 -1.90
N ILE A 239 -11.53 9.10 -0.64
CA ILE A 239 -10.65 8.21 0.13
C ILE A 239 -11.52 7.42 1.10
N ASN A 240 -11.47 6.10 1.03
CA ASN A 240 -12.22 5.22 1.93
C ASN A 240 -11.74 5.38 3.38
N SER A 241 -12.65 5.23 4.32
CA SER A 241 -12.28 5.21 5.74
C SER A 241 -11.34 4.03 6.05
N ARG A 242 -10.43 4.19 7.01
CA ARG A 242 -9.50 3.14 7.46
C ARG A 242 -9.58 2.96 8.96
N ILE A 243 -9.75 1.71 9.39
CA ILE A 243 -9.82 1.33 10.81
C ILE A 243 -8.68 0.35 11.11
N LYS A 244 -7.99 0.55 12.23
CA LYS A 244 -6.99 -0.36 12.79
C LYS A 244 -7.59 -1.08 13.98
N TYR A 245 -7.43 -2.40 14.03
CA TYR A 245 -7.86 -3.23 15.15
C TYR A 245 -6.62 -3.69 15.94
N TYR A 246 -6.69 -3.63 17.26
CA TYR A 246 -5.59 -3.94 18.18
C TYR A 246 -5.70 -5.34 18.81
N PHE A 247 -6.69 -6.14 18.39
CA PHE A 247 -6.89 -7.50 18.87
C PHE A 247 -6.92 -8.52 17.73
N SER A 248 -6.53 -9.75 18.04
CA SER A 248 -6.68 -10.90 17.16
C SER A 248 -8.13 -11.37 17.12
N ARG A 249 -8.66 -11.65 15.93
CA ARG A 249 -10.04 -12.11 15.74
C ARG A 249 -10.23 -13.58 16.11
N ASN A 250 -9.21 -14.38 15.87
CA ASN A 250 -9.21 -15.82 16.09
C ASN A 250 -8.22 -16.18 17.20
N SER A 251 -8.43 -17.35 17.79
CA SER A 251 -7.41 -17.99 18.62
C SER A 251 -6.13 -18.19 17.80
N TYR A 252 -4.99 -18.16 18.49
CA TYR A 252 -3.68 -18.28 17.87
C TYR A 252 -2.76 -19.14 18.73
N ARG A 253 -1.70 -19.67 18.12
CA ARG A 253 -0.76 -20.56 18.79
C ARG A 253 -0.01 -19.81 19.90
N ASN A 254 0.13 -20.45 21.05
CA ASN A 254 0.85 -19.89 22.18
C ASN A 254 2.31 -19.60 21.79
N PRO A 255 2.74 -18.31 21.80
CA PRO A 255 4.06 -17.92 21.36
C PRO A 255 5.17 -18.39 22.29
N ASN A 256 4.85 -18.82 23.53
CA ASN A 256 5.84 -19.37 24.45
C ASN A 256 6.42 -20.70 23.95
N PHE A 257 5.76 -21.41 23.03
CA PHE A 257 6.34 -22.59 22.37
C PHE A 257 7.57 -22.29 21.52
N TYR A 258 7.79 -21.02 21.17
CA TYR A 258 8.97 -20.56 20.43
C TYR A 258 10.03 -19.96 21.34
N LYS A 259 9.84 -20.04 22.67
CA LYS A 259 10.79 -19.55 23.68
C LYS A 259 11.39 -20.74 24.41
N ASP A 260 12.62 -20.60 24.90
CA ASP A 260 13.28 -21.56 25.78
C ASP A 260 12.68 -21.53 27.20
N LYS A 261 11.36 -21.76 27.29
CA LYS A 261 10.63 -21.91 28.55
C LYS A 261 9.91 -23.25 28.52
N PRO A 262 9.83 -23.98 29.65
CA PRO A 262 8.96 -25.14 29.75
C PRO A 262 7.50 -24.66 29.57
N VAL A 263 6.79 -25.27 28.62
CA VAL A 263 5.39 -24.97 28.32
C VAL A 263 4.63 -26.30 28.25
N ASP A 264 3.46 -26.35 28.88
CA ASP A 264 2.54 -27.49 28.75
C ASP A 264 2.12 -27.62 27.27
N ILE A 265 2.27 -28.81 26.69
CA ILE A 265 1.89 -29.10 25.30
C ILE A 265 0.39 -28.81 25.06
N MET A 266 -0.43 -28.94 26.10
CA MET A 266 -1.86 -28.65 26.04
C MET A 266 -2.17 -27.14 26.07
N ASP A 267 -1.23 -26.28 26.47
CA ASP A 267 -1.38 -24.81 26.43
C ASP A 267 -1.07 -24.22 25.04
N HIS A 268 -1.24 -24.99 23.96
CA HIS A 268 -0.84 -24.57 22.61
C HIS A 268 -1.75 -23.51 21.98
N THR A 269 -2.93 -23.24 22.54
CA THR A 269 -3.91 -22.29 22.00
C THR A 269 -4.15 -21.12 22.97
N ILE A 270 -4.06 -19.88 22.46
CA ILE A 270 -4.43 -18.67 23.19
C ILE A 270 -5.73 -18.09 22.66
N ILE A 271 -6.64 -17.80 23.59
CA ILE A 271 -7.90 -17.11 23.32
C ILE A 271 -7.68 -15.61 23.53
N PRO A 272 -7.92 -14.76 22.51
CA PRO A 272 -7.78 -13.31 22.64
C PRO A 272 -8.66 -12.81 23.78
N THR A 273 -8.03 -12.14 24.75
CA THR A 273 -8.68 -11.59 25.93
C THR A 273 -8.17 -10.17 26.14
N VAL A 274 -9.03 -9.27 26.57
CA VAL A 274 -8.75 -7.86 26.85
C VAL A 274 -9.20 -7.50 28.25
N LYS A 275 -8.58 -6.47 28.82
CA LYS A 275 -8.96 -5.88 30.11
C LYS A 275 -9.81 -4.62 29.88
N ALA A 276 -10.55 -4.22 30.91
CA ALA A 276 -11.22 -2.93 30.89
C ALA A 276 -10.17 -1.81 30.74
N GLY A 277 -10.42 -0.88 29.81
CA GLY A 277 -9.50 0.21 29.45
C GLY A 277 -8.67 -0.05 28.20
N ASP A 278 -8.60 -1.28 27.69
CA ASP A 278 -7.83 -1.59 26.49
C ASP A 278 -8.44 -0.96 25.22
N VAL A 279 -7.60 -0.34 24.39
CA VAL A 279 -8.02 0.18 23.08
C VAL A 279 -8.15 -0.99 22.11
N LEU A 280 -9.36 -1.19 21.57
CA LEU A 280 -9.67 -2.32 20.69
C LEU A 280 -9.58 -1.96 19.21
N ALA A 281 -9.99 -0.74 18.87
CA ALA A 281 -9.98 -0.28 17.50
C ALA A 281 -9.84 1.24 17.42
N GLU A 282 -9.24 1.72 16.34
CA GLU A 282 -9.01 3.13 16.08
C GLU A 282 -9.33 3.45 14.62
N LYS A 283 -10.16 4.47 14.40
CA LYS A 283 -10.45 5.04 13.10
C LYS A 283 -9.30 5.97 12.72
N LEU A 284 -8.45 5.52 11.80
CA LEU A 284 -7.29 6.27 11.33
C LEU A 284 -7.70 7.40 10.36
N ILE A 285 -8.68 7.13 9.50
CA ILE A 285 -9.14 8.05 8.45
C ILE A 285 -10.65 7.87 8.29
N SER A 286 -11.42 8.97 8.32
CA SER A 286 -12.84 8.97 7.93
C SER A 286 -12.99 9.06 6.40
N ALA A 287 -14.12 8.63 5.85
CA ALA A 287 -14.34 8.72 4.41
C ALA A 287 -14.29 10.19 3.94
N ILE A 288 -13.37 10.49 3.04
CA ILE A 288 -13.23 11.82 2.45
C ILE A 288 -13.97 11.81 1.11
N PRO A 289 -15.03 12.60 0.92
CA PRO A 289 -15.78 12.60 -0.33
C PRO A 289 -14.90 13.05 -1.49
N GLY A 290 -15.06 12.41 -2.65
CA GLY A 290 -14.44 12.84 -3.88
C GLY A 290 -15.10 14.12 -4.42
N LYS A 291 -14.38 14.84 -5.28
CA LYS A 291 -14.90 15.98 -6.03
C LYS A 291 -15.03 15.60 -7.50
N ASN A 292 -16.21 15.77 -8.07
CA ASN A 292 -16.44 15.52 -9.49
C ASN A 292 -15.55 16.44 -10.33
N GLY A 293 -15.12 15.93 -11.47
CA GLY A 293 -14.44 16.70 -12.50
C GLY A 293 -15.43 17.27 -13.52
N SER A 294 -14.91 17.96 -14.52
CA SER A 294 -15.64 18.47 -15.67
C SER A 294 -14.79 18.35 -16.93
N THR A 295 -15.37 17.83 -18.00
CA THR A 295 -14.79 17.89 -19.36
C THR A 295 -14.72 19.33 -19.85
N VAL A 296 -13.98 19.60 -20.95
CA VAL A 296 -13.98 20.92 -21.61
C VAL A 296 -15.36 21.29 -22.17
N THR A 297 -16.24 20.30 -22.34
CA THR A 297 -17.63 20.49 -22.81
C THR A 297 -18.64 20.72 -21.67
N GLY A 298 -18.20 20.76 -20.41
CA GLY A 298 -19.08 20.96 -19.25
C GLY A 298 -19.78 19.70 -18.74
N GLU A 299 -19.54 18.53 -19.36
CA GLU A 299 -20.05 17.25 -18.87
C GLU A 299 -19.32 16.87 -17.57
N SER A 300 -20.08 16.58 -16.51
CA SER A 300 -19.52 16.23 -15.20
C SER A 300 -18.95 14.80 -15.19
N ILE A 301 -17.71 14.67 -14.72
CA ILE A 301 -17.02 13.38 -14.56
C ILE A 301 -17.17 12.96 -13.10
N LYS A 302 -18.00 11.93 -12.85
CA LYS A 302 -18.26 11.45 -11.49
C LYS A 302 -17.00 10.92 -10.82
N ALA A 303 -16.68 11.46 -9.66
CA ALA A 303 -15.65 10.88 -8.80
C ALA A 303 -16.15 9.56 -8.18
N ARG A 304 -15.23 8.62 -7.96
CA ARG A 304 -15.54 7.43 -7.15
C ARG A 304 -15.95 7.87 -5.75
N PRO A 305 -17.13 7.46 -5.26
CA PRO A 305 -17.57 7.81 -3.92
C PRO A 305 -16.69 7.13 -2.88
N ALA A 306 -16.42 7.81 -1.77
CA ALA A 306 -15.75 7.20 -0.64
C ALA A 306 -16.71 6.26 0.10
N LYS A 307 -16.18 5.12 0.53
CA LYS A 307 -16.89 4.16 1.37
C LYS A 307 -16.54 4.38 2.84
N GLU A 308 -17.54 4.70 3.65
CA GLU A 308 -17.43 4.71 5.11
C GLU A 308 -17.63 3.28 5.63
N LEU A 309 -16.67 2.80 6.40
CA LEU A 309 -16.74 1.52 7.10
C LEU A 309 -17.56 1.70 8.37
N VAL A 310 -18.37 0.69 8.70
CA VAL A 310 -19.09 0.65 9.96
C VAL A 310 -18.07 0.58 11.11
N PHE A 311 -18.13 1.56 12.00
CA PHE A 311 -17.29 1.67 13.19
C PHE A 311 -18.20 1.99 14.37
N LYS A 312 -18.60 0.96 15.13
CA LYS A 312 -19.55 1.11 16.24
C LYS A 312 -19.08 0.34 17.46
N ALA A 313 -19.27 0.94 18.63
CA ALA A 313 -19.14 0.24 19.91
C ALA A 313 -20.40 -0.61 20.16
N GLY A 314 -20.18 -1.89 20.45
CA GLY A 314 -21.21 -2.84 20.88
C GLY A 314 -21.23 -3.00 22.41
N LYS A 315 -21.75 -4.13 22.89
CA LYS A 315 -21.76 -4.43 24.33
C LYS A 315 -20.33 -4.58 24.87
N GLY A 316 -20.09 -4.11 26.09
CA GLY A 316 -18.78 -4.22 26.75
C GLY A 316 -17.70 -3.28 26.17
N THR A 317 -18.08 -2.33 25.32
CA THR A 317 -17.19 -1.33 24.75
C THR A 317 -17.82 0.05 24.77
N ILE A 318 -17.00 1.08 24.63
CA ILE A 318 -17.43 2.48 24.48
C ILE A 318 -16.69 3.11 23.30
N LEU A 319 -17.38 3.96 22.57
CA LEU A 319 -16.80 4.79 21.52
C LEU A 319 -16.39 6.14 22.13
N LEU A 320 -15.11 6.47 22.08
CA LEU A 320 -14.52 7.72 22.55
C LEU A 320 -14.12 8.58 21.36
N ASP A 321 -14.51 9.86 21.42
CA ASP A 321 -14.16 10.91 20.45
C ASP A 321 -14.53 10.57 18.99
N ASP A 322 -15.45 9.62 18.76
CA ASP A 322 -15.75 9.01 17.45
C ASP A 322 -14.54 8.36 16.72
N ILE A 323 -13.40 8.23 17.41
CA ILE A 323 -12.12 7.79 16.84
C ILE A 323 -11.69 6.45 17.44
N ARG A 324 -11.95 6.19 18.73
CA ARG A 324 -11.42 4.99 19.42
C ARG A 324 -12.53 4.18 20.06
N ILE A 325 -12.47 2.85 19.91
CA ILE A 325 -13.31 1.93 20.68
C ILE A 325 -12.46 1.33 21.78
N VAL A 326 -12.92 1.46 23.02
CA VAL A 326 -12.24 1.01 24.24
C VAL A 326 -13.11 -0.02 24.95
N ALA A 327 -12.47 -1.05 25.52
CA ALA A 327 -13.14 -2.05 26.34
C ALA A 327 -13.61 -1.44 27.67
N THR A 328 -14.86 -1.68 28.07
CA THR A 328 -15.38 -1.26 29.38
C THR A 328 -15.43 -2.41 30.39
N ILE A 329 -15.29 -3.64 29.92
CA ILE A 329 -15.26 -4.87 30.73
C ILE A 329 -14.14 -5.78 30.24
N PRO A 330 -13.59 -6.67 31.08
CA PRO A 330 -12.70 -7.72 30.62
C PRO A 330 -13.46 -8.79 29.84
N GLY A 331 -12.80 -9.46 28.89
CA GLY A 331 -13.38 -10.58 28.15
C GLY A 331 -12.80 -10.76 26.76
N ARG A 332 -13.52 -11.49 25.90
CA ARG A 332 -13.11 -11.77 24.52
C ARG A 332 -13.59 -10.67 23.58
N PRO A 333 -12.71 -9.98 22.83
CA PRO A 333 -13.13 -9.01 21.84
C PRO A 333 -13.74 -9.71 20.62
N VAL A 334 -14.86 -9.20 20.13
CA VAL A 334 -15.62 -9.74 19.01
C VAL A 334 -15.89 -8.62 18.00
N LEU A 335 -15.61 -8.90 16.72
CA LEU A 335 -15.91 -8.00 15.60
C LEU A 335 -16.93 -8.64 14.68
N GLU A 336 -18.13 -8.09 14.65
CA GLU A 336 -19.20 -8.52 13.75
C GLU A 336 -19.75 -7.33 12.95
N LYS A 337 -19.68 -7.40 11.62
CA LYS A 337 -20.23 -6.37 10.71
C LYS A 337 -19.80 -4.93 11.05
N GLY A 338 -18.58 -4.74 11.58
CA GLY A 338 -18.03 -3.43 11.98
C GLY A 338 -18.43 -2.96 13.39
N VAL A 339 -19.15 -3.79 14.15
CA VAL A 339 -19.44 -3.58 15.57
C VAL A 339 -18.37 -4.30 16.40
N VAL A 340 -17.65 -3.55 17.22
CA VAL A 340 -16.65 -4.09 18.15
C VAL A 340 -17.28 -4.22 19.53
N SER A 341 -17.30 -5.42 20.07
CA SER A 341 -17.86 -5.72 21.39
C SER A 341 -16.88 -6.55 22.21
N VAL A 342 -17.10 -6.64 23.52
CA VAL A 342 -16.38 -7.55 24.40
C VAL A 342 -17.38 -8.47 25.05
N ALA A 343 -17.22 -9.78 24.82
CA ALA A 343 -18.03 -10.81 25.43
C ALA A 343 -17.37 -11.27 26.75
N PRO A 344 -18.06 -11.14 27.90
CA PRO A 344 -17.56 -11.65 29.17
C PRO A 344 -17.70 -13.17 29.30
N VAL A 345 -18.28 -13.84 28.30
CA VAL A 345 -18.55 -15.28 28.29
C VAL A 345 -17.85 -15.93 27.10
N LEU A 346 -17.08 -16.98 27.37
CA LEU A 346 -16.50 -17.86 26.37
C LEU A 346 -17.39 -19.10 26.22
N THR A 347 -17.97 -19.30 25.04
CA THR A 347 -18.75 -20.51 24.74
C THR A 347 -17.98 -21.45 23.84
N ILE A 348 -17.81 -22.69 24.29
CA ILE A 348 -17.21 -23.79 23.55
C ILE A 348 -18.35 -24.71 23.10
N PRO A 349 -18.60 -24.82 21.78
CA PRO A 349 -19.78 -25.49 21.27
C PRO A 349 -19.73 -27.02 21.42
N GLY A 350 -18.55 -27.59 21.59
CA GLY A 350 -18.31 -29.03 21.71
C GLY A 350 -17.53 -29.39 22.97
N ASP A 351 -16.73 -30.45 22.86
CA ASP A 351 -15.86 -30.93 23.92
C ASP A 351 -14.59 -30.08 24.03
N VAL A 352 -13.98 -30.12 25.22
CA VAL A 352 -12.60 -29.68 25.43
C VAL A 352 -11.71 -30.91 25.35
N ASP A 353 -10.92 -31.00 24.29
CA ASP A 353 -10.02 -32.10 23.96
C ASP A 353 -8.63 -31.59 23.55
N ALA A 354 -7.78 -32.50 23.05
CA ALA A 354 -6.42 -32.19 22.63
C ALA A 354 -6.35 -31.16 21.48
N ASP A 355 -7.39 -31.04 20.65
CA ASP A 355 -7.44 -30.07 19.55
C ASP A 355 -7.78 -28.67 20.08
N THR A 356 -8.63 -28.60 21.12
CA THR A 356 -8.91 -27.33 21.79
C THR A 356 -7.78 -26.86 22.71
N GLY A 357 -7.10 -27.82 23.35
CA GLY A 357 -6.12 -27.56 24.41
C GLY A 357 -6.74 -27.11 25.73
N ASN A 358 -5.87 -26.72 26.66
CA ASN A 358 -6.26 -26.12 27.92
C ASN A 358 -6.92 -24.77 27.69
N ILE A 359 -7.88 -24.43 28.55
CA ILE A 359 -8.62 -23.17 28.47
C ILE A 359 -8.31 -22.33 29.69
N ARG A 360 -7.95 -21.07 29.44
CA ARG A 360 -7.84 -20.03 30.46
C ARG A 360 -8.58 -18.80 29.99
N PHE A 361 -9.55 -18.33 30.78
CA PHE A 361 -10.37 -17.17 30.45
C PHE A 361 -10.78 -16.39 31.70
N ASP A 362 -10.64 -15.07 31.71
CA ASP A 362 -10.93 -14.27 32.90
C ASP A 362 -12.44 -14.11 33.19
N GLY A 363 -13.29 -14.39 32.19
CA GLY A 363 -14.75 -14.31 32.30
C GLY A 363 -15.42 -15.65 32.62
N ASP A 364 -16.71 -15.77 32.25
CA ASP A 364 -17.47 -17.00 32.39
C ASP A 364 -17.13 -17.98 31.25
N VAL A 365 -17.09 -19.27 31.52
CA VAL A 365 -16.84 -20.31 30.51
C VAL A 365 -18.03 -21.27 30.43
N ILE A 366 -18.58 -21.45 29.23
CA ILE A 366 -19.66 -22.38 28.94
C ILE A 366 -19.15 -23.43 27.97
N ILE A 367 -19.05 -24.67 28.42
CA ILE A 367 -18.69 -25.83 27.60
C ILE A 367 -19.97 -26.62 27.37
N ARG A 368 -20.44 -26.69 26.12
CA ARG A 368 -21.65 -27.46 25.79
C ARG A 368 -21.40 -28.97 25.83
N GLY A 369 -20.17 -29.40 25.56
CA GLY A 369 -19.74 -30.79 25.62
C GLY A 369 -19.08 -31.19 26.94
N SER A 370 -18.19 -32.17 26.86
CA SER A 370 -17.42 -32.76 27.95
C SER A 370 -16.00 -32.20 28.02
N VAL A 371 -15.36 -32.29 29.19
CA VAL A 371 -13.91 -32.05 29.33
C VAL A 371 -13.20 -33.40 29.31
N ARG A 372 -12.34 -33.60 28.31
CA ARG A 372 -11.61 -34.86 28.08
C ARG A 372 -10.39 -34.97 28.99
N GLU A 373 -9.76 -36.14 28.92
CA GLU A 373 -8.70 -36.58 29.83
C GLU A 373 -7.45 -35.71 29.76
N GLY A 374 -6.97 -35.28 30.93
CA GLY A 374 -5.72 -34.51 31.08
C GLY A 374 -5.86 -33.02 30.82
N LEU A 375 -7.05 -32.50 30.48
CA LEU A 375 -7.24 -31.10 30.14
C LEU A 375 -7.50 -30.23 31.38
N LYS A 376 -7.05 -28.97 31.31
CA LYS A 376 -7.24 -27.93 32.33
C LYS A 376 -8.18 -26.83 31.82
N VAL A 377 -9.20 -26.50 32.60
CA VAL A 377 -10.13 -25.39 32.35
C VAL A 377 -10.10 -24.44 33.54
N VAL A 378 -9.66 -23.21 33.31
CA VAL A 378 -9.58 -22.14 34.31
C VAL A 378 -10.43 -20.96 33.88
N ALA A 379 -11.40 -20.57 34.71
CA ALA A 379 -12.22 -19.39 34.51
C ALA A 379 -12.07 -18.41 35.68
N GLY A 380 -11.99 -17.11 35.40
CA GLY A 380 -12.01 -16.08 36.45
C GLY A 380 -13.37 -15.93 37.12
N ARG A 381 -14.45 -16.38 36.45
CA ARG A 381 -15.83 -16.33 36.96
C ARG A 381 -16.48 -17.72 36.90
N ASP A 382 -17.72 -17.84 36.44
CA ASP A 382 -18.48 -19.08 36.50
C ASP A 382 -18.06 -20.07 35.40
N ILE A 383 -18.14 -21.38 35.68
CA ILE A 383 -17.98 -22.46 34.69
C ILE A 383 -19.26 -23.28 34.61
N ILE A 384 -19.74 -23.48 33.39
CA ILE A 384 -20.87 -24.38 33.09
C ILE A 384 -20.41 -25.45 32.11
N ILE A 385 -20.56 -26.72 32.49
CA ILE A 385 -20.21 -27.88 31.66
C ILE A 385 -21.46 -28.72 31.43
N GLY A 386 -21.90 -28.80 30.18
CA GLY A 386 -23.07 -29.59 29.78
C GLY A 386 -22.82 -31.10 29.81
N GLY A 387 -21.59 -31.53 29.54
CA GLY A 387 -21.16 -32.92 29.51
C GLY A 387 -20.46 -33.39 30.77
N SER A 388 -19.69 -34.47 30.63
CA SER A 388 -18.93 -35.09 31.73
C SER A 388 -17.49 -34.58 31.78
N CYS A 389 -16.81 -34.81 32.90
CA CYS A 389 -15.41 -34.47 33.10
C CYS A 389 -14.64 -35.74 33.47
N TYR A 390 -13.52 -35.99 32.80
CA TYR A 390 -12.69 -37.16 33.01
C TYR A 390 -11.23 -36.73 33.18
N HIS A 391 -10.56 -37.13 34.26
CA HIS A 391 -9.13 -36.86 34.49
C HIS A 391 -8.73 -35.40 34.26
N ALA A 392 -9.62 -34.47 34.61
CA ALA A 392 -9.52 -33.06 34.26
C ALA A 392 -9.33 -32.18 35.49
N THR A 393 -8.70 -31.02 35.29
CA THR A 393 -8.57 -29.97 36.31
C THR A 393 -9.46 -28.79 35.96
N ILE A 394 -10.44 -28.48 36.81
CA ILE A 394 -11.42 -27.41 36.55
C ILE A 394 -11.37 -26.42 37.70
N ARG A 395 -11.11 -25.15 37.40
CA ARG A 395 -11.00 -24.10 38.42
C ARG A 395 -11.80 -22.88 38.02
N ALA A 396 -12.62 -22.39 38.94
CA ALA A 396 -13.44 -21.20 38.74
C ALA A 396 -13.25 -20.23 39.90
N GLY A 397 -13.10 -18.94 39.59
CA GLY A 397 -13.26 -17.89 40.59
C GLY A 397 -14.72 -17.74 41.05
N GLY A 398 -15.67 -18.17 40.21
CA GLY A 398 -17.11 -18.22 40.46
C GLY A 398 -17.65 -19.63 40.77
N ASN A 399 -18.93 -19.85 40.48
CA ASN A 399 -19.62 -21.12 40.63
C ASN A 399 -19.23 -22.12 39.54
N ILE A 400 -19.34 -23.42 39.83
CA ILE A 400 -19.15 -24.50 38.84
C ILE A 400 -20.38 -25.37 38.77
N ASN A 401 -20.96 -25.50 37.58
CA ASN A 401 -22.09 -26.39 37.33
C ASN A 401 -21.70 -27.46 36.30
N VAL A 402 -21.75 -28.73 36.69
CA VAL A 402 -21.47 -29.88 35.82
C VAL A 402 -22.71 -30.76 35.72
N TYR A 403 -23.31 -30.82 34.53
CA TYR A 403 -24.52 -31.62 34.29
C TYR A 403 -24.23 -33.10 34.00
N GLY A 404 -22.99 -33.45 33.65
CA GLY A 404 -22.55 -34.84 33.48
C GLY A 404 -21.90 -35.45 34.73
N LYS A 405 -21.14 -36.52 34.51
CA LYS A 405 -20.37 -37.22 35.56
C LYS A 405 -19.01 -36.56 35.75
N ILE A 406 -18.50 -36.59 36.96
CA ILE A 406 -17.14 -36.16 37.30
C ILE A 406 -16.34 -37.40 37.71
N ILE A 407 -15.29 -37.76 36.97
CA ILE A 407 -14.49 -38.96 37.24
C ILE A 407 -13.01 -38.62 37.22
N ASN A 408 -12.30 -38.97 38.31
CA ASN A 408 -10.86 -38.70 38.48
C ASN A 408 -10.47 -37.22 38.29
N CYS A 409 -11.34 -36.28 38.67
CA CYS A 409 -11.09 -34.84 38.45
C CYS A 409 -10.61 -34.14 39.72
N ASN A 410 -9.96 -33.00 39.51
CA ASN A 410 -9.71 -31.99 40.54
C ASN A 410 -10.50 -30.72 40.20
N ILE A 411 -11.53 -30.42 41.01
CA ILE A 411 -12.44 -29.30 40.76
C ILE A 411 -12.43 -28.34 41.94
N SER A 412 -12.16 -27.06 41.70
CA SER A 412 -12.17 -26.02 42.73
C SER A 412 -12.97 -24.78 42.31
N ALA A 413 -13.90 -24.36 43.18
CA ALA A 413 -14.66 -23.13 43.03
C ALA A 413 -14.36 -22.17 44.19
N GLY A 414 -13.96 -20.94 43.83
CA GLY A 414 -13.47 -19.93 44.75
C GLY A 414 -11.98 -20.09 45.06
N ALA A 415 -11.24 -18.98 45.00
CA ALA A 415 -9.82 -18.93 45.36
C ALA A 415 -9.61 -19.05 46.87
N ASP A 416 -8.39 -19.39 47.28
CA ASP A 416 -7.92 -19.35 48.68
C ASP A 416 -8.72 -20.20 49.69
N MET A 417 -9.49 -21.19 49.24
CA MET A 417 -10.33 -22.00 50.13
C MET A 417 -9.50 -22.81 51.14
N ILE A 418 -8.42 -23.47 50.68
CA ILE A 418 -7.53 -24.24 51.56
C ILE A 418 -6.90 -23.32 52.59
N ILE A 419 -6.50 -22.12 52.15
CA ILE A 419 -5.91 -21.10 53.01
C ILE A 419 -6.89 -20.76 54.13
N HIS A 420 -8.13 -20.42 53.81
CA HIS A 420 -9.08 -19.98 54.84
C HIS A 420 -9.62 -21.10 55.73
N MET A 421 -9.91 -22.28 55.18
CA MET A 421 -10.51 -23.37 55.96
C MET A 421 -9.49 -24.13 56.81
N PHE A 422 -8.22 -24.14 56.41
CA PHE A 422 -7.20 -24.97 57.07
C PHE A 422 -5.99 -24.16 57.51
N VAL A 423 -5.42 -23.33 56.64
CA VAL A 423 -4.18 -22.59 56.96
C VAL A 423 -4.44 -21.50 58.00
N THR A 424 -5.41 -20.61 57.78
CA THR A 424 -5.78 -19.53 58.71
C THR A 424 -6.11 -20.04 60.12
N PRO A 425 -7.00 -21.03 60.32
CA PRO A 425 -7.25 -21.55 61.67
C PRO A 425 -6.05 -22.31 62.25
N ALA A 426 -5.24 -22.98 61.43
CA ALA A 426 -4.00 -23.61 61.91
C ALA A 426 -3.01 -22.56 62.44
N VAL A 427 -2.80 -21.45 61.71
CA VAL A 427 -1.96 -20.32 62.14
C VAL A 427 -2.45 -19.77 63.48
N LYS A 428 -3.77 -19.55 63.64
CA LYS A 428 -4.32 -19.07 64.91
C LYS A 428 -4.12 -20.07 66.05
N ASN A 429 -4.35 -21.35 65.80
CA ASN A 429 -4.18 -22.40 66.81
C ASN A 429 -2.71 -22.55 67.23
N ILE A 430 -1.78 -22.44 66.27
CA ILE A 430 -0.34 -22.43 66.55
C ILE A 430 0.01 -21.22 67.43
N SER A 431 -0.47 -20.02 67.08
CA SER A 431 -0.29 -18.80 67.87
C SER A 431 -0.78 -18.98 69.31
N ASN A 432 -1.99 -19.53 69.50
CA ASN A 432 -2.54 -19.79 70.83
C ASN A 432 -1.70 -20.78 71.65
N ILE A 433 -1.22 -21.88 71.04
CA ILE A 433 -0.36 -22.86 71.72
C ILE A 433 0.97 -22.21 72.13
N LEU A 434 1.58 -21.43 71.23
CA LEU A 434 2.83 -20.72 71.51
C LEU A 434 2.65 -19.68 72.62
N SER A 435 1.53 -18.98 72.67
CA SER A 435 1.20 -18.08 73.78
C SER A 435 1.13 -18.83 75.12
N SER A 436 0.46 -20.00 75.17
CA SER A 436 0.43 -20.81 76.38
C SER A 436 1.81 -21.29 76.81
N ILE A 437 2.68 -21.67 75.86
CA ILE A 437 4.07 -22.04 76.13
C ILE A 437 4.85 -20.83 76.68
N ALA A 438 4.65 -19.63 76.13
CA ALA A 438 5.30 -18.41 76.61
C ALA A 438 4.91 -18.08 78.06
N ASP A 439 3.64 -18.23 78.40
CA ASP A 439 3.13 -18.00 79.77
C ASP A 439 3.65 -19.05 80.76
N GLU A 440 3.78 -20.32 80.32
CA GLU A 440 4.41 -21.38 81.10
C GLU A 440 5.90 -21.11 81.32
N LEU A 441 6.59 -20.58 80.31
CA LEU A 441 8.01 -20.20 80.39
C LEU A 441 8.25 -19.03 81.35
N ASP A 442 7.36 -18.05 81.40
CA ASP A 442 7.42 -16.95 82.38
C ASP A 442 7.16 -17.42 83.81
N SER A 443 6.25 -18.38 83.96
CA SER A 443 5.92 -18.99 85.24
C SER A 443 7.04 -19.90 85.76
N ALA A 444 7.85 -20.46 84.85
CA ALA A 444 9.05 -21.21 85.17
C ALA A 444 10.16 -20.28 85.67
N HIS A 445 10.12 -19.93 86.96
CA HIS A 445 11.13 -19.07 87.59
C HIS A 445 12.58 -19.52 87.29
N PRO A 446 13.50 -18.60 86.91
CA PRO A 446 14.88 -18.93 86.50
C PRO A 446 15.76 -19.56 87.59
N LYS A 447 15.26 -19.68 88.83
CA LYS A 447 15.98 -20.23 89.99
C LYS A 447 15.65 -21.70 90.31
N ARG A 448 14.80 -22.37 89.52
CA ARG A 448 14.30 -23.73 89.85
C ARG A 448 14.63 -24.83 88.84
N THR A 449 15.34 -24.55 87.76
CA THR A 449 15.73 -25.58 86.79
C THR A 449 17.25 -25.71 86.75
N GLU A 450 17.78 -26.91 87.00
CA GLU A 450 19.22 -27.24 86.81
C GLU A 450 19.70 -26.96 85.39
N HIS A 451 18.76 -26.92 84.44
CA HIS A 451 18.96 -26.67 83.04
C HIS A 451 18.28 -25.32 82.70
N GLY A 452 19.00 -24.34 82.17
CA GLY A 452 18.51 -22.97 81.95
C GLY A 452 17.25 -22.87 81.06
N ILE A 453 16.65 -21.68 80.98
CA ILE A 453 15.37 -21.37 80.29
C ILE A 453 15.25 -22.03 78.89
N GLY A 454 16.33 -22.05 78.10
CA GLY A 454 16.33 -22.67 76.78
C GLY A 454 16.06 -24.18 76.78
N HIS A 455 16.43 -24.89 77.84
CA HIS A 455 16.13 -26.32 77.99
C HIS A 455 14.63 -26.55 78.28
N VAL A 456 14.03 -25.69 79.10
CA VAL A 456 12.58 -25.69 79.36
C VAL A 456 11.82 -25.39 78.07
N ALA A 457 12.22 -24.35 77.33
CA ALA A 457 11.64 -24.02 76.05
C ALA A 457 11.77 -25.16 75.02
N TYR A 458 12.94 -25.82 74.98
CA TYR A 458 13.16 -26.99 74.12
C TYR A 458 12.15 -28.10 74.40
N ILE A 459 11.92 -28.45 75.67
CA ILE A 459 10.96 -29.49 76.07
C ILE A 459 9.54 -29.06 75.71
N LEU A 460 9.10 -27.88 76.15
CA LEU A 460 7.73 -27.39 75.95
C LEU A 460 7.34 -27.28 74.47
N ILE A 461 8.29 -26.92 73.60
CA ILE A 461 8.03 -26.82 72.17
C ILE A 461 8.14 -28.18 71.47
N ASN A 462 9.23 -28.93 71.71
CA ASN A 462 9.49 -30.16 70.96
C ASN A 462 8.64 -31.35 71.43
N GLU A 463 8.21 -31.40 72.68
CA GLU A 463 7.34 -32.47 73.18
C GLU A 463 5.85 -32.19 72.95
N ASN A 464 5.49 -30.99 72.48
CA ASN A 464 4.12 -30.63 72.16
C ASN A 464 3.65 -31.29 70.84
N LYS A 465 3.04 -32.48 70.99
CA LYS A 465 2.49 -33.26 69.88
C LYS A 465 1.44 -32.50 69.06
N LYS A 466 0.63 -31.65 69.70
CA LYS A 466 -0.41 -30.85 69.02
C LYS A 466 0.22 -29.81 68.09
N LEU A 467 1.22 -29.07 68.59
CA LEU A 467 1.95 -28.07 67.83
C LEU A 467 2.64 -28.69 66.61
N ARG A 468 3.39 -29.78 66.79
CA ARG A 468 4.06 -30.49 65.69
C ARG A 468 3.09 -30.95 64.61
N LYS A 469 1.98 -31.58 65.04
CA LYS A 469 0.95 -32.07 64.12
C LYS A 469 0.30 -30.93 63.33
N LEU A 470 0.00 -29.79 63.96
CA LEU A 470 -0.58 -28.65 63.26
C LEU A 470 0.35 -28.06 62.21
N VAL A 471 1.66 -27.96 62.50
CA VAL A 471 2.65 -27.47 61.54
C VAL A 471 2.79 -28.44 60.36
N GLU A 472 2.84 -29.74 60.63
CA GLU A 472 2.92 -30.79 59.60
C GLU A 472 1.64 -30.84 58.73
N ASP A 473 0.46 -30.80 59.36
CA ASP A 473 -0.82 -30.76 58.66
C ASP A 473 -0.92 -29.51 57.78
N MET A 474 -0.49 -28.34 58.26
CA MET A 474 -0.46 -27.09 57.49
C MET A 474 0.48 -27.21 56.28
N GLU A 475 1.67 -27.79 56.45
CA GLU A 475 2.64 -28.00 55.36
C GLU A 475 2.09 -28.92 54.28
N ASN A 476 1.49 -30.05 54.68
CA ASN A 476 0.85 -30.99 53.77
C ASN A 476 -0.29 -30.36 52.95
N MET A 477 -1.04 -29.43 53.56
CA MET A 477 -2.13 -28.73 52.88
C MET A 477 -1.63 -27.68 51.89
N LEU A 478 -0.49 -27.04 52.16
CA LEU A 478 0.12 -26.06 51.24
C LEU A 478 0.61 -26.70 49.94
N TYR A 479 1.07 -27.95 49.97
CA TYR A 479 1.41 -28.70 48.75
C TYR A 479 0.22 -28.96 47.81
N LEU A 480 -1.02 -28.72 48.26
CA LEU A 480 -2.23 -28.86 47.46
C LEU A 480 -2.63 -27.55 46.75
N ILE A 481 -1.91 -26.46 47.01
CA ILE A 481 -2.16 -25.10 46.48
C ILE A 481 -1.12 -24.80 45.38
N GLU A 482 -1.44 -23.95 44.40
CA GLU A 482 -0.44 -23.49 43.42
C GLU A 482 0.64 -22.61 44.11
N ASP A 483 1.90 -22.70 43.66
CA ASP A 483 3.06 -22.09 44.31
C ASP A 483 2.90 -20.59 44.60
N GLU A 484 2.26 -19.82 43.71
CA GLU A 484 2.05 -18.37 43.89
C GLU A 484 1.09 -18.04 45.06
N GLU A 485 0.11 -18.90 45.33
CA GLU A 485 -0.87 -18.71 46.42
C GLU A 485 -0.34 -19.25 47.76
N ALA A 486 0.53 -20.27 47.73
CA ALA A 486 1.05 -20.96 48.90
C ALA A 486 2.20 -20.22 49.63
N GLY A 487 2.86 -19.27 48.96
CA GLY A 487 4.11 -18.64 49.43
C GLY A 487 4.07 -18.15 50.87
N LEU A 488 3.05 -17.37 51.25
CA LEU A 488 2.91 -16.85 52.60
C LEU A 488 2.78 -17.96 53.67
N GLY A 489 2.10 -19.06 53.32
CA GLY A 489 1.96 -20.20 54.22
C GLY A 489 3.32 -20.88 54.47
N PHE A 490 4.13 -21.05 53.43
CA PHE A 490 5.47 -21.61 53.56
C PHE A 490 6.40 -20.69 54.36
N ASP A 491 6.30 -19.37 54.19
CA ASP A 491 7.06 -18.40 54.99
C ASP A 491 6.78 -18.53 56.48
N ILE A 492 5.49 -18.67 56.85
CA ILE A 492 5.07 -18.88 58.22
C ILE A 492 5.65 -20.18 58.79
N ILE A 493 5.54 -21.30 58.06
CA ILE A 493 6.06 -22.59 58.49
C ILE A 493 7.58 -22.56 58.65
N ASN A 494 8.29 -21.98 57.68
CA ASN A 494 9.74 -21.86 57.72
C ASN A 494 10.19 -21.01 58.90
N LYS A 495 9.48 -19.91 59.21
CA LYS A 495 9.79 -19.08 60.38
C LYS A 495 9.61 -19.86 61.68
N ILE A 496 8.50 -20.60 61.85
CA ILE A 496 8.26 -21.44 63.03
C ILE A 496 9.36 -22.51 63.15
N LYS A 497 9.61 -23.29 62.09
CA LYS A 497 10.59 -24.39 62.12
C LYS A 497 12.00 -23.89 62.43
N ASN A 498 12.44 -22.80 61.79
CA ASN A 498 13.80 -22.30 61.93
C ASN A 498 14.06 -21.61 63.27
N GLN A 499 13.04 -21.05 63.93
CA GLN A 499 13.22 -20.32 65.19
C GLN A 499 12.84 -21.13 66.43
N LEU A 500 11.92 -22.10 66.30
CA LEU A 500 11.33 -22.78 67.46
C LEU A 500 11.58 -24.28 67.51
N PHE A 501 11.83 -24.96 66.39
CA PHE A 501 11.94 -26.43 66.39
C PHE A 501 13.40 -26.91 66.45
N GLY A 502 13.58 -28.11 67.00
CA GLY A 502 14.88 -28.76 67.11
C GLY A 502 15.84 -27.99 68.05
N ALA A 503 17.14 -28.03 67.74
CA ALA A 503 18.17 -27.42 68.57
C ALA A 503 18.02 -25.90 68.72
N ASN A 504 17.31 -25.23 67.80
CA ASN A 504 17.11 -23.78 67.84
C ASN A 504 16.35 -23.32 69.10
N ALA A 505 15.46 -24.18 69.63
CA ALA A 505 14.74 -23.88 70.88
C ALA A 505 15.67 -23.71 72.09
N LEU A 506 16.87 -24.31 72.09
CA LEU A 506 17.85 -24.17 73.18
C LEU A 506 18.43 -22.76 73.28
N HIS A 507 18.35 -21.97 72.21
CA HIS A 507 18.83 -20.59 72.19
C HIS A 507 17.81 -19.58 72.74
N ILE A 508 16.59 -20.03 73.07
CA ILE A 508 15.55 -19.19 73.67
C ILE A 508 15.98 -18.76 75.07
N ARG A 509 16.07 -17.44 75.30
CA ARG A 509 16.52 -16.85 76.57
C ARG A 509 15.39 -16.28 77.42
N SER A 510 14.27 -15.92 76.78
CA SER A 510 13.05 -15.42 77.41
C SER A 510 11.86 -15.77 76.53
N SER A 511 10.65 -15.60 77.07
CA SER A 511 9.39 -15.72 76.35
C SER A 511 9.19 -14.66 75.26
N ASP A 512 10.01 -13.59 75.23
CA ASP A 512 9.87 -12.48 74.30
C ASP A 512 9.97 -12.92 72.84
N LEU A 513 10.90 -13.83 72.50
CA LEU A 513 11.00 -14.38 71.14
C LEU A 513 9.74 -15.14 70.73
N ILE A 514 9.18 -15.93 71.64
CA ILE A 514 7.95 -16.68 71.38
C ILE A 514 6.79 -15.70 71.17
N ARG A 515 6.73 -14.62 71.95
CA ARG A 515 5.72 -13.55 71.81
C ARG A 515 5.87 -12.75 70.51
N GLU A 516 7.09 -12.48 70.07
CA GLU A 516 7.34 -11.87 68.75
C GLU A 516 6.79 -12.75 67.63
N ILE A 517 7.02 -14.06 67.71
CA ILE A 517 6.47 -15.01 66.74
C ILE A 517 4.94 -15.06 66.81
N CYS A 518 4.33 -15.06 68.01
CA CYS A 518 2.88 -14.98 68.15
C CYS A 518 2.31 -13.71 67.49
N ALA A 519 2.95 -12.56 67.70
CA ALA A 519 2.54 -11.30 67.06
C ALA A 519 2.64 -11.37 65.52
N TYR A 520 3.72 -11.95 64.99
CA TYR A 520 3.88 -12.20 63.56
C TYR A 520 2.79 -13.14 63.02
N LEU A 521 2.47 -14.22 63.73
CA LEU A 521 1.42 -15.15 63.32
C LEU A 521 0.05 -14.47 63.33
N ASP A 522 -0.29 -13.71 64.37
CA ASP A 522 -1.56 -13.00 64.48
C ASP A 522 -1.73 -11.91 63.42
N GLU A 523 -0.65 -11.19 63.07
CA GLU A 523 -0.66 -10.22 61.97
C GLU A 523 -0.95 -10.90 60.63
N ASN A 524 -0.25 -11.99 60.33
CA ASN A 524 -0.44 -12.72 59.08
C ASN A 524 -1.79 -13.43 59.02
N GLU A 525 -2.28 -13.94 60.14
CA GLU A 525 -3.63 -14.49 60.26
C GLU A 525 -4.69 -13.43 59.92
N ALA A 526 -4.53 -12.21 60.43
CA ALA A 526 -5.41 -11.10 60.11
C ALA A 526 -5.33 -10.69 58.63
N LEU A 527 -4.15 -10.75 58.00
CA LEU A 527 -3.99 -10.53 56.55
C LEU A 527 -4.70 -11.62 55.74
N LEU A 528 -4.56 -12.89 56.14
CA LEU A 528 -5.22 -14.02 55.50
C LEU A 528 -6.75 -13.90 55.61
N ARG A 529 -7.29 -13.49 56.78
CA ARG A 529 -8.73 -13.23 56.96
C ARG A 529 -9.27 -12.09 56.11
N LYS A 530 -8.45 -11.07 55.82
CA LYS A 530 -8.86 -9.93 54.98
C LYS A 530 -9.04 -10.30 53.51
N ARG A 531 -8.48 -11.43 53.05
CA ARG A 531 -8.72 -11.92 51.70
C ARG A 531 -10.20 -12.29 51.54
N HIS A 532 -10.91 -11.52 50.72
CA HIS A 532 -12.35 -11.68 50.60
C HIS A 532 -12.68 -12.96 49.84
N ILE A 533 -13.29 -13.92 50.52
CA ILE A 533 -13.74 -15.15 49.89
C ILE A 533 -15.13 -14.92 49.35
N ILE A 534 -15.20 -14.83 48.03
CA ILE A 534 -16.47 -14.91 47.32
C ILE A 534 -16.98 -16.33 47.56
N SER A 535 -18.14 -16.43 48.22
CA SER A 535 -18.79 -17.72 48.47
C SER A 535 -19.35 -18.25 47.15
N THR A 536 -18.71 -19.28 46.60
CA THR A 536 -19.07 -19.88 45.32
C THR A 536 -19.43 -21.34 45.50
N ASN A 537 -20.41 -21.80 44.75
CA ASN A 537 -20.97 -23.14 44.91
C ASN A 537 -20.56 -24.04 43.76
N ILE A 538 -20.53 -25.35 44.03
CA ILE A 538 -20.41 -26.38 43.00
C ILE A 538 -21.69 -27.18 42.96
N THR A 539 -22.27 -27.32 41.78
CA THR A 539 -23.42 -28.19 41.52
C THR A 539 -23.03 -29.29 40.55
N LEU A 540 -23.30 -30.54 40.91
CA LEU A 540 -22.94 -31.71 40.09
C LEU A 540 -23.96 -32.84 40.18
N GLU A 541 -23.98 -33.73 39.19
CA GLU A 541 -24.87 -34.91 39.19
C GLU A 541 -24.25 -36.12 39.93
N TYR A 542 -22.98 -36.43 39.68
CA TYR A 542 -22.29 -37.57 40.28
C TYR A 542 -20.77 -37.34 40.25
N CYS A 543 -20.06 -37.80 41.29
CA CYS A 543 -18.61 -37.78 41.31
C CYS A 543 -17.98 -39.11 41.76
N GLU A 544 -16.85 -39.44 41.14
CA GLU A 544 -16.08 -40.66 41.40
C GLU A 544 -14.58 -40.36 41.46
N ASN A 545 -13.90 -40.88 42.50
CA ASN A 545 -12.46 -40.76 42.70
C ASN A 545 -11.93 -39.32 42.48
N SER A 546 -12.72 -38.31 42.84
CA SER A 546 -12.45 -36.91 42.52
C SER A 546 -12.22 -36.07 43.78
N LEU A 547 -11.46 -34.99 43.66
CA LEU A 547 -11.36 -33.93 44.66
C LEU A 547 -12.23 -32.76 44.22
N ILE A 548 -13.19 -32.37 45.06
CA ILE A 548 -14.11 -31.26 44.78
C ILE A 548 -14.10 -30.31 45.97
N GLN A 549 -13.78 -29.04 45.70
CA GLN A 549 -13.54 -28.01 46.70
C GLN A 549 -14.37 -26.76 46.38
N SER A 550 -15.14 -26.28 47.35
CA SER A 550 -16.00 -25.10 47.19
C SER A 550 -15.91 -24.15 48.38
N SER A 551 -15.64 -22.86 48.12
CA SER A 551 -15.65 -21.81 49.14
C SER A 551 -17.07 -21.50 49.69
N GLY A 552 -18.10 -22.07 49.08
CA GLY A 552 -19.50 -22.08 49.50
C GLY A 552 -19.98 -23.50 49.78
N SER A 553 -20.94 -23.97 48.99
CA SER A 553 -21.59 -25.28 49.17
C SER A 553 -21.39 -26.18 47.96
N ILE A 554 -21.30 -27.49 48.22
CA ILE A 554 -21.36 -28.52 47.18
C ILE A 554 -22.76 -29.13 47.20
N THR A 555 -23.45 -29.09 46.05
CA THR A 555 -24.75 -29.73 45.87
C THR A 555 -24.64 -30.85 44.86
N VAL A 556 -25.00 -32.08 45.27
CA VAL A 556 -25.09 -33.23 44.39
C VAL A 556 -26.56 -33.51 44.08
N MET A 557 -26.93 -33.36 42.82
CA MET A 557 -28.30 -33.49 42.34
C MET A 557 -28.67 -34.93 41.95
N GLY A 558 -27.68 -35.75 41.62
CA GLY A 558 -27.88 -37.11 41.11
C GLY A 558 -27.59 -38.20 42.13
N ARG A 559 -26.91 -39.27 41.67
CA ARG A 559 -26.79 -40.54 42.40
C ARG A 559 -25.91 -40.48 43.65
N GLY A 560 -25.06 -39.47 43.78
CA GLY A 560 -24.20 -39.28 44.93
C GLY A 560 -22.71 -39.32 44.58
N SER A 561 -21.91 -39.94 45.45
CA SER A 561 -20.46 -39.87 45.40
C SER A 561 -19.81 -41.23 45.69
N TYR A 562 -18.77 -41.58 44.93
CA TYR A 562 -17.97 -42.79 45.12
C TYR A 562 -16.50 -42.43 45.33
N ARG A 563 -15.93 -42.83 46.47
CA ARG A 563 -14.50 -42.68 46.81
C ARG A 563 -13.92 -41.29 46.53
N SER A 564 -14.73 -40.25 46.68
CA SER A 564 -14.33 -38.87 46.38
C SER A 564 -14.09 -38.07 47.65
N LYS A 565 -13.34 -36.98 47.52
CA LYS A 565 -13.11 -36.01 48.59
C LYS A 565 -13.93 -34.76 48.27
N LEU A 566 -14.98 -34.51 49.05
CA LEU A 566 -15.81 -33.31 48.93
C LEU A 566 -15.50 -32.39 50.11
N ILE A 567 -15.06 -31.17 49.82
CA ILE A 567 -14.73 -30.17 50.84
C ILE A 567 -15.54 -28.90 50.53
N ALA A 568 -16.34 -28.44 51.48
CA ALA A 568 -17.16 -27.24 51.32
C ALA A 568 -17.10 -26.35 52.57
N ASN A 569 -16.96 -25.05 52.39
CA ASN A 569 -16.93 -24.11 53.51
C ASN A 569 -18.28 -24.03 54.26
N LYS A 570 -19.41 -24.33 53.60
CA LYS A 570 -20.75 -24.26 54.19
C LYS A 570 -21.42 -25.63 54.26
N HIS A 571 -21.95 -26.11 53.14
CA HIS A 571 -22.79 -27.31 53.12
C HIS A 571 -22.36 -28.29 52.05
N ILE A 572 -22.50 -29.59 52.35
CA ILE A 572 -22.51 -30.67 51.35
C ILE A 572 -23.90 -31.27 51.34
N LEU A 573 -24.64 -31.09 50.26
CA LEU A 573 -26.05 -31.45 50.14
C LEU A 573 -26.24 -32.42 48.97
N LEU A 574 -26.45 -33.70 49.26
CA LEU A 574 -26.95 -34.63 48.26
C LEU A 574 -28.49 -34.60 48.33
N ARG A 575 -29.12 -34.12 47.26
CA ARG A 575 -30.53 -33.71 47.28
C ARG A 575 -31.52 -34.87 47.22
N LYS A 576 -31.14 -35.98 46.58
CA LYS A 576 -32.01 -37.14 46.45
C LYS A 576 -31.99 -38.01 47.70
N ALA A 577 -33.15 -38.51 48.10
CA ALA A 577 -33.27 -39.39 49.27
C ALA A 577 -32.60 -40.76 49.05
N ASP A 578 -32.47 -41.19 47.79
CA ASP A 578 -31.77 -42.40 47.36
C ASP A 578 -30.31 -42.12 46.93
N SER A 579 -29.79 -40.91 47.15
CA SER A 579 -28.39 -40.61 46.87
C SER A 579 -27.47 -41.37 47.82
N VAL A 580 -26.33 -41.84 47.31
CA VAL A 580 -25.43 -42.71 48.05
C VAL A 580 -24.02 -42.13 48.10
N VAL A 581 -23.43 -42.10 49.29
CA VAL A 581 -22.00 -41.82 49.51
C VAL A 581 -21.30 -43.12 49.87
N ILE A 582 -20.46 -43.64 48.97
CA ILE A 582 -19.68 -44.86 49.20
C ILE A 582 -18.20 -44.53 49.22
N GLY A 583 -17.60 -44.52 50.41
CA GLY A 583 -16.19 -44.25 50.60
C GLY A 583 -15.80 -42.79 50.34
N GLY A 584 -14.57 -42.47 50.71
CA GLY A 584 -14.03 -41.12 50.58
C GLY A 584 -14.26 -40.25 51.81
N ILE A 585 -14.12 -38.93 51.63
CA ILE A 585 -14.04 -37.94 52.71
C ILE A 585 -14.96 -36.77 52.38
N LEU A 586 -15.91 -36.47 53.25
CA LEU A 586 -16.77 -35.30 53.15
C LEU A 586 -16.42 -34.35 54.31
N ILE A 587 -16.07 -33.10 54.01
CA ILE A 587 -15.78 -32.08 55.03
C ILE A 587 -16.63 -30.85 54.72
N ALA A 588 -17.54 -30.48 55.62
CA ALA A 588 -18.35 -29.28 55.51
C ALA A 588 -18.12 -28.34 56.70
N GLY A 589 -18.30 -27.04 56.53
CA GLY A 589 -18.38 -26.12 57.67
C GLY A 589 -19.56 -26.45 58.58
N LYS A 590 -20.78 -26.45 58.03
CA LYS A 590 -22.03 -26.49 58.79
C LYS A 590 -22.83 -27.77 58.67
N THR A 591 -23.02 -28.30 57.46
CA THR A 591 -24.01 -29.37 57.27
C THR A 591 -23.60 -30.35 56.20
N ILE A 592 -23.77 -31.64 56.51
CA ILE A 592 -23.70 -32.73 55.53
C ILE A 592 -25.07 -33.42 55.52
N LYS A 593 -25.75 -33.39 54.36
CA LYS A 593 -27.02 -34.12 54.14
C LYS A 593 -26.89 -35.09 52.99
N ALA A 594 -27.27 -36.34 53.22
CA ALA A 594 -27.28 -37.40 52.21
C ALA A 594 -28.47 -38.34 52.37
N GLY A 595 -28.81 -39.09 51.33
CA GLY A 595 -29.73 -40.22 51.47
C GLY A 595 -29.10 -41.34 52.30
N VAL A 596 -28.07 -41.97 51.74
CA VAL A 596 -27.37 -43.11 52.29
C VAL A 596 -25.88 -42.80 52.43
N ILE A 597 -25.30 -43.08 53.59
CA ILE A 597 -23.86 -42.97 53.83
C ILE A 597 -23.30 -44.36 54.16
N GLY A 598 -22.22 -44.74 53.47
CA GLY A 598 -21.58 -46.05 53.59
C GLY A 598 -22.23 -47.12 52.70
N SER A 599 -21.77 -48.36 52.86
CA SER A 599 -22.27 -49.52 52.12
C SER A 599 -22.29 -50.78 52.97
N ILE A 600 -23.08 -51.78 52.58
CA ILE A 600 -23.09 -53.12 53.17
C ILE A 600 -21.70 -53.78 53.09
N ALA A 601 -20.91 -53.43 52.07
CA ALA A 601 -19.54 -53.92 51.92
C ALA A 601 -18.56 -53.33 52.95
N GLY A 602 -19.00 -52.45 53.86
CA GLY A 602 -18.19 -51.90 54.94
C GLY A 602 -17.09 -50.94 54.46
N ILE A 603 -17.25 -50.32 53.28
CA ILE A 603 -16.30 -49.34 52.76
C ILE A 603 -16.30 -48.11 53.67
N THR A 604 -15.14 -47.83 54.28
CA THR A 604 -14.98 -46.71 55.21
C THR A 604 -15.31 -45.38 54.56
N THR A 605 -16.26 -44.66 55.14
CA THR A 605 -16.72 -43.35 54.68
C THR A 605 -16.56 -42.34 55.81
N TYR A 606 -15.77 -41.30 55.60
CA TYR A 606 -15.49 -40.30 56.61
C TYR A 606 -16.28 -39.02 56.31
N CYS A 607 -17.02 -38.51 57.28
CA CYS A 607 -17.72 -37.25 57.18
C CYS A 607 -17.40 -36.38 58.39
N ARG A 608 -16.98 -35.14 58.15
CA ARG A 608 -16.61 -34.18 59.18
C ARG A 608 -17.33 -32.86 58.99
N ILE A 609 -17.81 -32.31 60.09
CA ILE A 609 -18.35 -30.96 60.20
C ILE A 609 -17.40 -30.16 61.08
N LEU A 610 -16.95 -29.00 60.59
CA LEU A 610 -15.98 -28.17 61.28
C LEU A 610 -16.62 -27.29 62.37
N ASP A 611 -17.83 -26.78 62.12
CA ASP A 611 -18.55 -25.91 63.06
C ASP A 611 -19.21 -26.75 64.17
N PHE A 612 -19.04 -26.33 65.42
CA PHE A 612 -19.55 -27.05 66.59
C PHE A 612 -21.08 -27.14 66.65
N ASP A 613 -21.79 -26.17 66.05
CA ASP A 613 -23.26 -26.12 65.94
C ASP A 613 -23.78 -26.78 64.65
N GLY A 614 -22.90 -27.41 63.86
CA GLY A 614 -23.26 -28.06 62.62
C GLY A 614 -23.99 -29.40 62.81
N SER A 615 -24.56 -29.92 61.72
CA SER A 615 -25.43 -31.10 61.78
C SER A 615 -25.27 -32.06 60.60
N PHE A 616 -25.40 -33.35 60.91
CA PHE A 616 -25.53 -34.43 59.93
C PHE A 616 -27.01 -34.76 59.69
N GLY A 617 -27.36 -35.05 58.45
CA GLY A 617 -28.65 -35.66 58.10
C GLY A 617 -28.46 -36.80 57.11
N ALA A 618 -28.84 -38.01 57.52
CA ALA A 618 -28.84 -39.18 56.64
C ALA A 618 -30.14 -39.96 56.83
N VAL A 619 -30.71 -40.50 55.74
CA VAL A 619 -31.81 -41.47 55.83
C VAL A 619 -31.29 -42.80 56.37
N ARG A 620 -30.07 -43.19 55.97
CA ARG A 620 -29.43 -44.42 56.43
C ARG A 620 -27.90 -44.28 56.50
N CYS A 621 -27.31 -44.77 57.59
CA CYS A 621 -25.86 -44.97 57.72
C CYS A 621 -25.55 -46.47 57.81
N TYR A 622 -24.51 -46.91 57.12
CA TYR A 622 -23.99 -48.28 57.19
C TYR A 622 -22.74 -48.37 58.09
N PRO A 623 -22.39 -49.59 58.58
CA PRO A 623 -21.19 -49.81 59.36
C PRO A 623 -19.91 -49.30 58.68
N ASN A 624 -18.92 -48.91 59.48
CA ASN A 624 -17.66 -48.27 59.07
C ASN A 624 -17.85 -46.83 58.54
N THR A 625 -18.97 -46.20 58.87
CA THR A 625 -19.17 -44.76 58.65
C THR A 625 -18.68 -43.99 59.87
N VAL A 626 -17.75 -43.06 59.66
CA VAL A 626 -17.21 -42.20 60.71
C VAL A 626 -17.78 -40.80 60.53
N LEU A 627 -18.59 -40.34 61.48
CA LEU A 627 -19.13 -39.00 61.53
C LEU A 627 -18.41 -38.21 62.62
N SER A 628 -17.97 -36.98 62.33
CA SER A 628 -17.31 -36.13 63.30
C SER A 628 -17.84 -34.70 63.26
N VAL A 629 -18.13 -34.11 64.42
CA VAL A 629 -18.46 -32.68 64.58
C VAL A 629 -17.43 -32.06 65.51
N GLY A 630 -16.62 -31.13 65.02
CA GLY A 630 -15.50 -30.57 65.77
C GLY A 630 -14.46 -31.64 66.15
N GLU A 631 -14.31 -31.91 67.46
CA GLU A 631 -13.48 -32.99 68.01
C GLU A 631 -14.29 -34.25 68.39
N ASN A 632 -15.62 -34.19 68.39
CA ASN A 632 -16.46 -35.33 68.71
C ASN A 632 -16.51 -36.28 67.51
N VAL A 633 -16.34 -37.58 67.77
CA VAL A 633 -16.35 -38.64 66.75
C VAL A 633 -17.38 -39.70 67.12
N THR A 634 -18.20 -40.09 66.15
CA THR A 634 -19.19 -41.17 66.24
C THR A 634 -18.95 -42.13 65.08
N THR A 635 -18.80 -43.42 65.40
CA THR A 635 -18.64 -44.48 64.41
C THR A 635 -19.87 -45.38 64.42
N TYR A 636 -20.43 -45.65 63.24
CA TYR A 636 -21.57 -46.55 63.03
C TYR A 636 -21.14 -47.92 62.54
#